data_AF-A0A101N3A9-F1
#
_entry.id   AF-A0A101N3A9-F1
#
_cell.length_a   1.000
_cell.length_b   1.000
_cell.length_c   1.000
_cell.angle_alpha   90.00
_cell.angle_beta   90.00
_cell.angle_gamma   90.00
#
_symmetry.space_group_name_H-M   'P 1'
#
loop_
_entity.id
_entity.type
_entity.pdbx_description
1 polymer ?
#
loop_
_entity_poly.entity_id
_entity_poly.type
_entity_poly.pdbx_seq_one_letter_code
_entity_poly.pdbx_strand_id
1 'polypeptide(L)'
;MELHRSATYNMRYKSERWQHGVFPLAKQVEILALQEVPDSLPPDVVLEGGRQVGPLTNTNGFTVERYRWVNCRPPNPQSPCIIYRVTTHRRNRSIAIVVNQQGDGVSAVNVIPPQSPAPDAKPTLGIELADGTWFYSVHARNRVGEAQDNDAPALVGAIAGVGGDHWAALGDFNRTPDSWPRLSQGQFMVRTGSPTYPVQLPRAELDYMIVKGLSSALNYTAHRLTYVDGSDHYPVGFWYSPSGGIDYSCDPGDNLLRARQDKCARKAAIVSMGDSYISGEAGRWAGNGDTLPGGTVFGTDRAATNCFNEHFCGHDLDRVYGLTSYAEGGNRCDRSDTAPIVTASYPGVGSWRHFNLACSGATTNEITNPYTGREPAQTDQLRAVALAYRVKEIVVSIGGNDLQFGDIVRSCVRRYLTAFEPYCKTAWGDQSTELDTVGKKVTESLRDIQNTMRKAGYAPGDYRLVVQNYPSPLPPSDSYRYRETYARYIRGGCPFYNTDTDWARNTIVLGMTFALRRAAEAAGATFLDVQDALAGHELCNKNAQQATDDNSAAHPLDSQSAEWVRWVSYLRYPDALWASQGDNQEAIHPNAFGQLALGGCLTQLGDQAPPGSYSYFLCVNDGRNGVNGMQIYREH
;
A
#
# COMPACT_ATOMS: atom_id res chain seq x y z
N MET A 1 22.63 11.33 -16.86
CA MET A 1 22.71 12.05 -15.55
C MET A 1 21.79 13.24 -15.38
N GLU A 2 21.90 14.33 -16.15
CA GLU A 2 21.05 15.53 -15.99
C GLU A 2 19.55 15.25 -16.20
N LEU A 3 19.24 14.13 -16.84
CA LEU A 3 17.90 13.61 -17.11
C LEU A 3 17.28 12.86 -15.91
N HIS A 4 18.06 12.57 -14.87
CA HIS A 4 17.59 11.80 -13.71
C HIS A 4 17.53 12.68 -12.47
N ARG A 5 16.43 12.54 -11.73
CA ARG A 5 16.36 13.09 -10.36
C ARG A 5 16.94 12.07 -9.39
N SER A 6 17.99 12.45 -8.66
CA SER A 6 18.60 11.58 -7.64
C SER A 6 18.64 12.22 -6.26
N ALA A 7 18.83 11.41 -5.22
CA ALA A 7 19.04 11.89 -3.86
C ALA A 7 19.94 10.94 -3.07
N THR A 8 20.49 11.43 -1.96
CA THR A 8 21.20 10.64 -0.96
C THR A 8 20.65 10.86 0.44
N TYR A 9 20.67 9.82 1.28
CA TYR A 9 20.29 9.90 2.69
C TYR A 9 21.04 8.89 3.56
N ASN A 10 21.76 9.38 4.56
CA ASN A 10 22.36 8.54 5.60
C ASN A 10 21.29 8.18 6.66
N MET A 11 20.90 6.91 6.68
CA MET A 11 19.84 6.35 7.48
C MET A 11 20.22 6.10 8.93
N ARG A 12 21.48 6.26 9.35
CA ARG A 12 21.98 6.07 10.72
C ARG A 12 21.39 4.84 11.45
N TYR A 13 21.28 3.71 10.76
CA TYR A 13 20.90 2.37 11.25
C TYR A 13 19.55 2.20 11.97
N LYS A 14 18.54 3.04 11.72
CA LYS A 14 17.20 2.89 12.35
C LYS A 14 16.16 2.36 11.37
N SER A 15 15.48 1.29 11.75
CA SER A 15 14.45 0.60 10.96
C SER A 15 13.25 1.48 10.64
N GLU A 16 12.83 2.33 11.56
CA GLU A 16 11.64 3.19 11.39
C GLU A 16 11.83 4.23 10.28
N ARG A 17 13.08 4.56 9.95
CA ARG A 17 13.40 5.56 8.92
C ARG A 17 13.10 5.08 7.50
N TRP A 18 12.91 3.78 7.28
CA TRP A 18 12.38 3.29 6.02
C TRP A 18 11.02 3.93 5.70
N GLN A 19 10.14 4.09 6.69
CA GLN A 19 8.80 4.64 6.49
C GLN A 19 8.76 6.17 6.55
N HIS A 20 9.48 6.77 7.50
CA HIS A 20 9.38 8.21 7.72
C HIS A 20 10.38 9.05 6.90
N GLY A 21 11.47 8.45 6.43
CA GLY A 21 12.48 9.16 5.63
C GLY A 21 12.65 8.63 4.22
N VAL A 22 12.86 7.33 4.08
CA VAL A 22 13.18 6.74 2.77
C VAL A 22 11.95 6.66 1.87
N PHE A 23 10.82 6.18 2.38
CA PHE A 23 9.59 6.00 1.59
C PHE A 23 9.12 7.27 0.88
N PRO A 24 8.98 8.44 1.55
CA PRO A 24 8.59 9.66 0.85
C PRO A 24 9.63 10.09 -0.18
N LEU A 25 10.93 10.01 0.13
CA LEU A 25 12.01 10.35 -0.81
C LEU A 25 12.03 9.44 -2.05
N ALA A 26 11.92 8.12 -1.85
CA ALA A 26 12.01 7.11 -2.90
C ALA A 26 10.90 7.26 -3.95
N LYS A 27 9.72 7.76 -3.57
CA LYS A 27 8.62 8.01 -4.51
C LYS A 27 8.80 9.28 -5.35
N GLN A 28 9.83 10.08 -5.09
CA GLN A 28 10.02 11.41 -5.67
C GLN A 28 11.26 11.54 -6.54
N VAL A 29 12.20 10.63 -6.36
CA VAL A 29 13.45 10.56 -7.13
C VAL A 29 13.49 9.24 -7.86
N GLU A 30 14.21 9.20 -8.97
CA GLU A 30 14.44 7.96 -9.72
C GLU A 30 15.51 7.11 -9.04
N ILE A 31 16.49 7.76 -8.40
CA ILE A 31 17.63 7.10 -7.77
C ILE A 31 17.85 7.66 -6.36
N LEU A 32 17.78 6.82 -5.34
CA LEU A 32 18.03 7.18 -3.94
C LEU A 32 19.17 6.36 -3.36
N ALA A 33 20.33 6.99 -3.16
CA ALA A 33 21.50 6.41 -2.50
C ALA A 33 21.34 6.43 -0.98
N LEU A 34 21.54 5.28 -0.33
CA LEU A 34 21.37 5.12 1.12
C LEU A 34 22.65 4.62 1.79
N GLN A 35 22.97 5.21 2.94
CA GLN A 35 24.09 4.83 3.80
C GLN A 35 23.61 4.46 5.20
N GLU A 36 24.40 3.66 5.92
CA GLU A 36 24.04 3.12 7.25
C GLU A 36 22.67 2.45 7.26
N VAL A 37 22.38 1.69 6.21
CA VAL A 37 21.12 0.99 6.04
C VAL A 37 21.06 -0.13 7.11
N PRO A 38 20.00 -0.18 7.93
CA PRO A 38 19.83 -1.26 8.90
C PRO A 38 19.63 -2.60 8.20
N ASP A 39 19.89 -3.69 8.93
CA ASP A 39 19.68 -5.05 8.38
C ASP A 39 18.20 -5.31 8.09
N SER A 40 17.31 -4.66 8.86
CA SER A 40 15.87 -4.64 8.61
C SER A 40 15.56 -3.95 7.28
N LEU A 41 14.75 -4.60 6.46
CA LEU A 41 14.19 -4.03 5.24
C LEU A 41 12.94 -3.18 5.57
N PRO A 42 12.48 -2.32 4.66
CA PRO A 42 11.15 -1.72 4.81
C PRO A 42 10.07 -2.81 4.91
N PRO A 43 8.91 -2.52 5.51
CA PRO A 43 7.76 -3.38 5.35
C PRO A 43 7.41 -3.50 3.86
N ASP A 44 6.85 -4.64 3.51
CA ASP A 44 6.43 -4.94 2.15
C ASP A 44 7.61 -4.95 1.16
N VAL A 45 8.71 -5.60 1.56
CA VAL A 45 9.84 -5.90 0.68
C VAL A 45 10.01 -7.41 0.44
N VAL A 46 10.20 -7.79 -0.82
CA VAL A 46 10.50 -9.17 -1.25
C VAL A 46 11.84 -9.25 -1.95
N LEU A 47 12.61 -10.30 -1.68
CA LEU A 47 13.85 -10.59 -2.40
C LEU A 47 13.53 -10.99 -3.85
N GLU A 48 14.09 -10.28 -4.82
CA GLU A 48 13.82 -10.45 -6.24
C GLU A 48 15.09 -10.92 -6.98
N GLY A 49 15.01 -12.06 -7.68
CA GLY A 49 16.15 -12.63 -8.42
C GLY A 49 17.10 -13.49 -7.58
N GLY A 50 16.73 -13.82 -6.32
CA GLY A 50 17.55 -14.59 -5.37
C GLY A 50 18.49 -13.73 -4.53
N ARG A 51 19.31 -14.34 -3.67
CA ARG A 51 20.26 -13.62 -2.77
C ARG A 51 21.37 -12.89 -3.55
N GLN A 52 21.52 -13.18 -4.84
CA GLN A 52 22.49 -12.59 -5.74
C GLN A 52 21.77 -12.11 -7.01
N VAL A 53 22.06 -10.89 -7.46
CA VAL A 53 21.43 -10.21 -8.62
C VAL A 53 21.77 -10.85 -10.00
N GLY A 54 22.09 -12.15 -10.07
CA GLY A 54 22.37 -12.84 -11.35
C GLY A 54 23.55 -12.26 -12.16
N PRO A 55 23.56 -12.44 -13.51
CA PRO A 55 24.68 -12.07 -14.40
C PRO A 55 24.92 -10.56 -14.55
N LEU A 56 24.19 -9.71 -13.81
CA LEU A 56 24.31 -8.25 -13.83
C LEU A 56 25.49 -7.73 -13.00
N THR A 57 26.21 -8.58 -12.27
CA THR A 57 27.10 -8.12 -11.19
C THR A 57 28.59 -8.35 -11.40
N ASN A 58 29.37 -7.29 -11.22
CA ASN A 58 30.76 -7.38 -10.77
C ASN A 58 30.81 -7.03 -9.27
N THR A 59 30.75 -8.04 -8.40
CA THR A 59 30.65 -7.77 -6.96
C THR A 59 31.97 -7.73 -6.22
N ASN A 60 33.11 -8.03 -6.84
CA ASN A 60 34.42 -8.09 -6.17
C ASN A 60 34.40 -8.86 -4.82
N GLY A 61 33.65 -9.97 -4.76
CA GLY A 61 33.51 -10.81 -3.57
C GLY A 61 32.42 -10.39 -2.59
N PHE A 62 31.67 -9.32 -2.87
CA PHE A 62 30.51 -8.90 -2.09
C PHE A 62 29.23 -9.61 -2.55
N THR A 63 28.20 -9.62 -1.70
CA THR A 63 26.85 -10.04 -2.08
C THR A 63 25.97 -8.81 -2.22
N VAL A 64 25.29 -8.68 -3.36
CA VAL A 64 24.25 -7.66 -3.56
C VAL A 64 22.92 -8.38 -3.65
N GLU A 65 21.99 -7.99 -2.79
CA GLU A 65 20.62 -8.46 -2.77
C GLU A 65 19.76 -7.43 -3.50
N ARG A 66 18.88 -7.89 -4.39
CA ARG A 66 17.91 -7.06 -5.09
C ARG A 66 16.53 -7.35 -4.52
N TYR A 67 15.77 -6.30 -4.26
CA TYR A 67 14.54 -6.37 -3.50
C TYR A 67 13.45 -5.54 -4.18
N ARG A 68 12.22 -6.03 -4.18
CA ARG A 68 11.04 -5.29 -4.63
C ARG A 68 10.35 -4.66 -3.44
N TRP A 69 10.14 -3.34 -3.46
CA TRP A 69 9.41 -2.62 -2.40
C TRP A 69 7.99 -2.27 -2.85
N VAL A 70 7.06 -3.14 -2.50
CA VAL A 70 5.73 -3.22 -3.14
C VAL A 70 4.84 -2.03 -2.87
N ASN A 71 4.94 -1.43 -1.67
CA ASN A 71 4.17 -0.24 -1.31
C ASN A 71 4.81 1.06 -1.82
N CYS A 72 6.07 1.02 -2.27
CA CYS A 72 6.71 2.14 -2.93
C CYS A 72 6.26 2.14 -4.41
N ARG A 73 5.04 2.62 -4.68
CA ARG A 73 4.50 2.83 -6.03
C ARG A 73 4.33 4.32 -6.29
N PRO A 74 5.30 4.95 -6.98
CA PRO A 74 5.19 6.35 -7.35
C PRO A 74 4.08 6.55 -8.40
N PRO A 75 3.60 7.79 -8.59
CA PRO A 75 2.52 8.06 -9.54
C PRO A 75 2.87 7.72 -11.00
N ASN A 76 4.16 7.80 -11.33
CA ASN A 76 4.71 7.44 -12.63
C ASN A 76 6.19 7.10 -12.47
N PRO A 77 6.61 5.84 -12.68
CA PRO A 77 5.82 4.66 -13.06
C PRO A 77 5.00 4.11 -11.86
N GLN A 78 3.86 3.47 -12.12
CA GLN A 78 3.06 2.79 -11.08
C GLN A 78 3.69 1.46 -10.58
N SER A 79 4.89 1.13 -11.06
CA SER A 79 5.63 -0.08 -10.67
C SER A 79 6.25 0.09 -9.27
N PRO A 80 6.44 -1.01 -8.52
CA PRO A 80 7.19 -1.00 -7.27
C PRO A 80 8.62 -0.46 -7.43
N CYS A 81 9.11 0.31 -6.45
CA CYS A 81 10.52 0.67 -6.34
C CYS A 81 11.38 -0.58 -6.10
N ILE A 82 12.59 -0.61 -6.64
CA ILE A 82 13.55 -1.72 -6.46
C ILE A 82 14.71 -1.27 -5.56
N ILE A 83 15.12 -2.08 -4.59
CA ILE A 83 16.23 -1.80 -3.68
C ILE A 83 17.38 -2.76 -4.00
N TYR A 84 18.55 -2.22 -4.33
CA TYR A 84 19.81 -2.95 -4.41
C TYR A 84 20.57 -2.72 -3.12
N ARG A 85 20.95 -3.76 -2.39
CA ARG A 85 21.62 -3.65 -1.08
C ARG A 85 22.83 -4.55 -1.01
N VAL A 86 23.98 -4.01 -0.60
CA VAL A 86 25.16 -4.81 -0.27
C VAL A 86 24.96 -5.48 1.09
N THR A 87 25.09 -6.81 1.14
CA THR A 87 25.14 -7.53 2.41
C THR A 87 26.53 -7.37 3.02
N THR A 88 26.59 -6.82 4.23
CA THR A 88 27.86 -6.65 4.97
C THR A 88 27.87 -7.54 6.22
N HIS A 89 29.05 -8.03 6.62
CA HIS A 89 29.19 -8.89 7.80
C HIS A 89 29.01 -8.15 9.14
N ARG A 90 28.94 -6.82 9.12
CA ARG A 90 28.76 -5.99 10.31
C ARG A 90 27.33 -5.49 10.36
N ARG A 91 26.58 -5.98 11.35
CA ARG A 91 25.18 -5.61 11.61
C ARG A 91 25.02 -4.09 11.53
N ASN A 92 24.11 -3.60 10.68
CA ASN A 92 23.68 -2.21 10.58
C ASN A 92 24.61 -1.16 9.92
N ARG A 93 25.44 -1.55 8.93
CA ARG A 93 26.21 -0.58 8.12
C ARG A 93 26.16 -0.86 6.63
N SER A 94 25.04 -1.39 6.15
CA SER A 94 24.87 -1.72 4.74
C SER A 94 24.75 -0.46 3.87
N ILE A 95 25.05 -0.60 2.59
CA ILE A 95 24.84 0.42 1.56
C ILE A 95 23.73 -0.08 0.63
N ALA A 96 22.82 0.80 0.24
CA ALA A 96 21.77 0.49 -0.71
C ALA A 96 21.54 1.62 -1.74
N ILE A 97 20.86 1.27 -2.83
CA ILE A 97 20.28 2.19 -3.80
C ILE A 97 18.84 1.77 -4.04
N VAL A 98 17.89 2.71 -3.91
CA VAL A 98 16.49 2.53 -4.32
C VAL A 98 16.31 3.12 -5.71
N VAL A 99 15.70 2.35 -6.60
CA VAL A 99 15.43 2.69 -7.99
C VAL A 99 13.94 2.76 -8.20
N ASN A 100 13.51 3.85 -8.80
CA ASN A 100 12.14 4.15 -9.13
C ASN A 100 12.07 4.45 -10.63
N GLN A 101 12.05 3.38 -11.42
CA GLN A 101 11.91 3.40 -12.87
C GLN A 101 11.09 2.19 -13.35
N GLN A 102 10.51 2.28 -14.54
CA GLN A 102 9.65 1.23 -15.08
C GLN A 102 10.50 0.00 -15.39
N GLY A 103 10.26 -1.12 -14.69
CA GLY A 103 11.08 -2.32 -14.83
C GLY A 103 12.52 -2.16 -14.31
N ASP A 104 12.74 -1.22 -13.38
CA ASP A 104 14.01 -0.73 -12.80
C ASP A 104 15.07 -0.16 -13.74
N GLY A 105 15.09 -0.54 -15.01
CA GLY A 105 16.00 0.03 -16.00
C GLY A 105 17.49 -0.19 -15.68
N VAL A 106 17.84 -1.12 -14.78
CA VAL A 106 19.24 -1.36 -14.38
C VAL A 106 19.89 -2.40 -15.29
N SER A 107 20.94 -2.00 -16.01
CA SER A 107 21.71 -2.87 -16.92
C SER A 107 22.88 -3.57 -16.26
N ALA A 108 23.45 -3.00 -15.20
CA ALA A 108 24.59 -3.56 -14.49
C ALA A 108 24.65 -3.10 -13.03
N VAL A 109 25.35 -3.88 -12.20
CA VAL A 109 25.61 -3.60 -10.80
C VAL A 109 27.10 -3.83 -10.52
N ASN A 110 27.71 -2.91 -9.78
CA ASN A 110 29.13 -2.97 -9.45
C ASN A 110 29.34 -2.69 -7.96
N VAL A 111 30.24 -3.43 -7.31
CA VAL A 111 30.67 -3.12 -5.94
C VAL A 111 32.15 -2.81 -5.94
N ILE A 112 32.52 -1.60 -5.56
CA ILE A 112 33.92 -1.21 -5.38
C ILE A 112 34.32 -1.56 -3.95
N PRO A 113 35.38 -2.38 -3.74
CA PRO A 113 35.86 -2.72 -2.41
C PRO A 113 36.31 -1.48 -1.63
N PRO A 114 36.40 -1.57 -0.29
CA PRO A 114 36.97 -0.51 0.54
C PRO A 114 38.37 -0.11 0.03
N GLN A 115 38.62 1.20 -0.11
CA GLN A 115 39.89 1.72 -0.65
C GLN A 115 40.93 2.03 0.45
N SER A 116 40.73 1.43 1.62
CA SER A 116 41.61 1.57 2.78
C SER A 116 41.57 0.29 3.61
N PRO A 117 42.71 -0.15 4.16
CA PRO A 117 42.77 -1.34 5.02
C PRO A 117 42.14 -1.13 6.40
N ALA A 118 41.84 0.12 6.77
CA ALA A 118 41.25 0.45 8.06
C ALA A 118 39.86 -0.20 8.26
N PRO A 119 39.52 -0.59 9.50
CA PRO A 119 38.32 -1.37 9.77
C PRO A 119 37.01 -0.60 9.57
N ASP A 120 37.03 0.73 9.48
CA ASP A 120 35.86 1.57 9.24
C ASP A 120 35.62 1.90 7.75
N ALA A 121 36.48 1.39 6.86
CA ALA A 121 36.33 1.49 5.41
C ALA A 121 35.16 0.64 4.92
N LYS A 122 34.39 1.16 3.95
CA LYS A 122 33.13 0.56 3.49
C LYS A 122 33.18 0.35 1.97
N PRO A 123 32.51 -0.69 1.45
CA PRO A 123 32.36 -0.84 0.00
C PRO A 123 31.49 0.30 -0.56
N THR A 124 31.53 0.50 -1.87
CA THR A 124 30.61 1.40 -2.60
C THR A 124 29.76 0.57 -3.54
N LEU A 125 28.44 0.81 -3.56
CA LEU A 125 27.50 0.15 -4.46
C LEU A 125 27.22 1.05 -5.66
N GLY A 126 27.31 0.52 -6.87
CA GLY A 126 26.94 1.18 -8.11
C GLY A 126 25.88 0.40 -8.88
N ILE A 127 24.99 1.13 -9.54
CA ILE A 127 24.07 0.62 -10.57
C ILE A 127 24.26 1.41 -11.86
N GLU A 128 24.14 0.73 -12.99
CA GLU A 128 24.10 1.34 -14.31
C GLU A 128 22.67 1.31 -14.81
N LEU A 129 22.18 2.45 -15.30
CA LEU A 129 20.88 2.53 -15.95
C LEU A 129 20.99 2.18 -17.43
N ALA A 130 19.86 1.88 -18.07
CA ALA A 130 19.79 1.50 -19.48
C ALA A 130 20.31 2.56 -20.45
N ASP A 131 20.45 3.82 -20.02
CA ASP A 131 21.09 4.90 -20.78
C ASP A 131 22.63 4.91 -20.69
N GLY A 132 23.22 3.97 -19.95
CA GLY A 132 24.66 3.87 -19.71
C GLY A 132 25.19 4.77 -18.58
N THR A 133 24.30 5.44 -17.83
CA THR A 133 24.69 6.28 -16.69
C THR A 133 24.90 5.42 -15.44
N TRP A 134 26.05 5.56 -14.78
CA TRP A 134 26.28 4.96 -13.47
C TRP A 134 25.91 5.86 -12.28
N PHE A 135 25.24 5.30 -11.28
CA PHE A 135 25.00 5.92 -9.98
C PHE A 135 25.61 5.09 -8.85
N TYR A 136 26.41 5.72 -8.00
CA TYR A 136 27.12 5.10 -6.88
C TYR A 136 26.71 5.68 -5.54
N SER A 137 26.32 4.83 -4.57
CA SER A 137 26.11 5.19 -3.17
C SER A 137 27.41 5.04 -2.38
N VAL A 138 27.93 6.17 -1.89
CA VAL A 138 29.22 6.25 -1.19
C VAL A 138 29.01 6.44 0.30
N HIS A 139 29.83 5.75 1.11
CA HIS A 139 29.99 6.06 2.53
C HIS A 139 31.47 5.96 2.89
N ALA A 140 32.19 7.08 2.82
CA ALA A 140 33.62 7.10 3.08
C ALA A 140 33.94 6.83 4.56
N ARG A 141 35.21 6.56 4.85
CA ARG A 141 35.72 6.48 6.23
C ARG A 141 35.48 7.77 6.97
N ASN A 142 35.37 7.61 8.29
CA ASN A 142 35.24 8.74 9.19
C ASN A 142 36.47 9.65 9.06
N ARG A 143 36.29 10.94 9.37
CA ARG A 143 37.36 11.94 9.33
C ARG A 143 38.58 11.48 10.14
N VAL A 144 39.75 11.56 9.51
CA VAL A 144 41.05 11.51 10.20
C VAL A 144 41.57 12.95 10.18
N GLY A 145 41.95 13.49 11.35
CA GLY A 145 42.61 14.80 11.47
C GLY A 145 41.84 16.06 11.02
N GLU A 146 42.53 17.22 11.14
CA GLU A 146 42.04 18.52 10.67
C GLU A 146 42.03 18.63 9.14
N ALA A 147 42.92 17.88 8.47
CA ALA A 147 43.02 17.82 7.02
C ALA A 147 41.90 17.00 6.36
N GLN A 148 41.09 16.28 7.15
CA GLN A 148 40.01 15.40 6.67
C GLN A 148 40.53 14.36 5.65
N ASP A 149 41.67 13.75 5.97
CA ASP A 149 42.37 12.76 5.15
C ASP A 149 41.72 11.37 5.28
N ASN A 150 40.56 11.21 4.64
CA ASN A 150 39.88 9.92 4.50
C ASN A 150 40.06 9.33 3.09
N ASP A 151 39.45 8.17 2.86
CA ASP A 151 39.56 7.38 1.63
C ASP A 151 38.65 7.86 0.49
N ALA A 152 37.89 8.95 0.66
CA ALA A 152 36.98 9.47 -0.36
C ALA A 152 37.64 9.75 -1.73
N PRO A 153 38.86 10.33 -1.83
CA PRO A 153 39.51 10.56 -3.12
C PRO A 153 39.90 9.25 -3.81
N ALA A 154 40.33 8.24 -3.05
CA ALA A 154 40.65 6.92 -3.58
C ALA A 154 39.38 6.19 -4.06
N LEU A 155 38.26 6.31 -3.33
CA LEU A 155 36.96 5.80 -3.73
C LEU A 155 36.49 6.43 -5.07
N VAL A 156 36.56 7.75 -5.19
CA VAL A 156 36.21 8.45 -6.44
C VAL A 156 37.16 8.08 -7.58
N GLY A 157 38.46 7.90 -7.31
CA GLY A 157 39.43 7.41 -8.28
C GLY A 157 39.09 6.01 -8.80
N ALA A 158 38.71 5.10 -7.89
CA ALA A 158 38.27 3.76 -8.25
C ALA A 158 36.98 3.77 -9.08
N ILE A 159 36.00 4.63 -8.72
CA ILE A 159 34.78 4.84 -9.52
C ILE A 159 35.13 5.34 -10.93
N ALA A 160 36.02 6.33 -11.04
CA ALA A 160 36.44 6.87 -12.33
C ALA A 160 37.13 5.83 -13.22
N GLY A 161 37.80 4.84 -12.63
CA GLY A 161 38.43 3.74 -13.35
C GLY A 161 37.46 2.74 -13.99
N VAL A 162 36.20 2.69 -13.52
CA VAL A 162 35.20 1.70 -13.97
C VAL A 162 33.91 2.32 -14.53
N GLY A 163 33.56 3.54 -14.14
CA GLY A 163 32.31 4.22 -14.52
C GLY A 163 32.36 4.94 -15.87
N GLY A 164 33.46 4.85 -16.62
CA GLY A 164 33.59 5.47 -17.94
C GLY A 164 33.44 6.99 -17.96
N ASP A 165 32.60 7.50 -18.86
CA ASP A 165 32.41 8.94 -19.09
C ASP A 165 31.18 9.56 -18.41
N HIS A 166 30.22 8.74 -17.97
CA HIS A 166 28.97 9.20 -17.35
C HIS A 166 28.71 8.48 -16.02
N TRP A 167 29.07 9.11 -14.91
CA TRP A 167 28.83 8.57 -13.57
C TRP A 167 28.64 9.64 -12.51
N ALA A 168 27.82 9.32 -11.50
CA ALA A 168 27.59 10.12 -10.31
C ALA A 168 27.86 9.29 -9.04
N ALA A 169 28.73 9.81 -8.16
CA ALA A 169 28.97 9.29 -6.83
C ALA A 169 28.32 10.22 -5.81
N LEU A 170 27.30 9.75 -5.12
CA LEU A 170 26.50 10.53 -4.17
C LEU A 170 26.43 9.80 -2.83
N GLY A 171 26.52 10.54 -1.73
CA GLY A 171 26.63 9.90 -0.43
C GLY A 171 27.27 10.75 0.65
N ASP A 172 27.51 10.10 1.78
CA ASP A 172 28.28 10.64 2.90
C ASP A 172 29.78 10.43 2.64
N PHE A 173 30.43 11.48 2.19
CA PHE A 173 31.86 11.46 1.93
C PHE A 173 32.69 11.69 3.19
N ASN A 174 32.07 11.92 4.35
CA ASN A 174 32.72 12.15 5.63
C ASN A 174 33.83 13.21 5.57
N ARG A 175 33.79 14.13 4.60
CA ARG A 175 34.74 15.23 4.46
C ARG A 175 34.04 16.44 3.87
N THR A 176 34.53 17.65 4.15
CA THR A 176 33.96 18.85 3.55
C THR A 176 34.38 18.99 2.08
N PRO A 177 33.53 19.53 1.22
CA PRO A 177 33.87 19.96 -0.13
C PRO A 177 35.20 20.69 -0.28
N ASP A 178 35.50 21.63 0.63
CA ASP A 178 36.68 22.49 0.54
C ASP A 178 37.98 21.76 0.94
N SER A 179 37.87 20.57 1.55
CA SER A 179 39.02 19.75 1.90
C SER A 179 39.55 18.92 0.73
N TRP A 180 38.83 18.85 -0.40
CA TRP A 180 39.19 17.93 -1.49
C TRP A 180 40.51 18.31 -2.17
N PRO A 181 41.34 17.30 -2.57
CA PRO A 181 42.33 17.54 -3.59
C PRO A 181 41.64 17.95 -4.90
N ARG A 182 42.37 18.60 -5.80
CA ARG A 182 41.84 18.98 -7.11
C ARG A 182 41.22 17.77 -7.81
N LEU A 183 39.94 17.85 -8.16
CA LEU A 183 39.24 16.81 -8.89
C LEU A 183 39.86 16.60 -10.27
N SER A 184 39.73 15.39 -10.80
CA SER A 184 40.27 15.04 -12.12
C SER A 184 39.54 15.79 -13.24
N GLN A 185 40.16 15.90 -14.41
CA GLN A 185 39.56 16.59 -15.54
C GLN A 185 38.18 16.01 -15.89
N GLY A 186 37.19 16.89 -16.05
CA GLY A 186 35.80 16.52 -16.37
C GLY A 186 34.94 16.08 -15.18
N GLN A 187 35.52 16.01 -13.97
CA GLN A 187 34.77 15.79 -12.73
C GLN A 187 34.32 17.13 -12.13
N PHE A 188 33.11 17.14 -11.59
CA PHE A 188 32.50 18.27 -10.91
C PHE A 188 31.99 17.85 -9.53
N MET A 189 31.91 18.81 -8.63
CA MET A 189 31.27 18.63 -7.33
C MET A 189 29.93 19.35 -7.35
N VAL A 190 28.87 18.64 -7.00
CA VAL A 190 27.52 19.16 -6.86
C VAL A 190 27.20 19.16 -5.37
N ARG A 191 27.20 20.34 -4.77
CA ARG A 191 27.08 20.56 -3.32
C ARG A 191 25.99 21.59 -3.03
N THR A 192 25.42 21.51 -1.85
CA THR A 192 24.38 22.42 -1.37
C THR A 192 24.99 23.76 -0.93
N GLY A 193 26.24 23.77 -0.45
CA GLY A 193 26.83 24.93 0.23
C GLY A 193 26.28 25.12 1.65
N SER A 194 25.47 24.19 2.15
CA SER A 194 24.88 24.19 3.48
C SER A 194 25.30 22.95 4.27
N PRO A 195 25.36 23.02 5.61
CA PRO A 195 25.71 21.85 6.40
C PRO A 195 24.66 20.74 6.30
N THR A 196 25.09 19.51 6.03
CA THR A 196 24.23 18.33 5.93
C THR A 196 24.37 17.42 7.15
N TYR A 197 25.40 17.63 7.98
CA TYR A 197 25.70 16.84 9.17
C TYR A 197 26.51 17.61 10.25
N PRO A 198 26.28 17.40 11.56
CA PRO A 198 25.07 16.84 12.14
C PRO A 198 23.96 17.89 12.09
N VAL A 199 22.72 17.50 12.37
CA VAL A 199 21.61 18.43 12.65
C VAL A 199 21.96 19.36 13.83
N GLN A 200 22.82 18.93 14.75
CA GLN A 200 23.35 19.70 15.90
C GLN A 200 24.75 20.27 15.62
N LEU A 201 25.11 21.38 16.26
CA LEU A 201 26.44 22.00 16.12
C LEU A 201 27.54 21.13 16.76
N PRO A 202 28.77 21.10 16.21
CA PRO A 202 29.25 21.83 15.03
C PRO A 202 28.85 21.12 13.72
N ARG A 203 28.38 21.89 12.73
CA ARG A 203 27.86 21.37 11.46
C ARG A 203 28.88 21.49 10.32
N ALA A 204 28.80 20.58 9.36
CA ALA A 204 29.60 20.46 8.17
C ALA A 204 28.75 19.94 7.00
N GLU A 205 29.17 20.21 5.77
CA GLU A 205 28.60 19.61 4.57
C GLU A 205 29.35 18.33 4.27
N LEU A 206 28.70 17.17 4.45
CA LEU A 206 29.29 15.84 4.22
C LEU A 206 28.59 15.04 3.14
N ASP A 207 27.33 15.37 2.88
CA ASP A 207 26.46 14.68 1.95
C ASP A 207 26.37 15.53 0.67
N TYR A 208 26.97 15.06 -0.40
CA TYR A 208 26.99 15.75 -1.70
C TYR A 208 27.26 14.74 -2.81
N MET A 209 27.51 15.23 -4.02
CA MET A 209 27.79 14.40 -5.19
C MET A 209 29.09 14.83 -5.88
N ILE A 210 29.89 13.86 -6.32
CA ILE A 210 30.95 14.03 -7.32
C ILE A 210 30.51 13.36 -8.61
N VAL A 211 30.72 14.00 -9.75
CA VAL A 211 30.05 13.64 -10.99
C VAL A 211 30.92 13.87 -12.22
N LYS A 212 30.88 12.98 -13.22
CA LYS A 212 31.57 13.12 -14.51
C LYS A 212 30.58 12.91 -15.66
N GLY A 213 30.62 13.80 -16.66
CA GLY A 213 29.71 13.73 -17.81
C GLY A 213 28.48 14.65 -17.70
N LEU A 214 28.58 15.75 -16.94
CA LEU A 214 27.60 16.85 -17.01
C LEU A 214 27.86 17.68 -18.27
N SER A 215 26.78 18.12 -18.93
CA SER A 215 26.86 19.06 -20.05
C SER A 215 27.19 20.47 -19.56
N SER A 216 26.71 20.83 -18.36
CA SER A 216 27.07 22.08 -17.68
C SER A 216 26.94 21.94 -16.16
N ALA A 217 28.04 22.21 -15.44
CA ALA A 217 28.05 22.21 -13.98
C ALA A 217 27.23 23.35 -13.34
N LEU A 218 26.80 24.35 -14.13
CA LEU A 218 26.12 25.54 -13.60
C LEU A 218 24.62 25.33 -13.35
N ASN A 219 24.00 24.32 -13.95
CA ASN A 219 22.54 24.15 -13.92
C ASN A 219 22.06 22.91 -13.15
N TYR A 220 22.97 22.00 -12.79
CA TYR A 220 22.65 20.81 -12.00
C TYR A 220 23.09 21.06 -10.56
N THR A 221 22.13 21.11 -9.62
CA THR A 221 22.36 21.62 -8.27
C THR A 221 21.98 20.61 -7.21
N ALA A 222 22.55 20.75 -6.01
CA ALA A 222 22.16 19.97 -4.84
C ALA A 222 21.23 20.78 -3.94
N HIS A 223 20.32 20.07 -3.28
CA HIS A 223 19.25 20.63 -2.47
C HIS A 223 19.18 19.90 -1.13
N ARG A 224 19.42 20.61 -0.03
CA ARG A 224 19.28 20.03 1.30
C ARG A 224 17.79 19.95 1.68
N LEU A 225 17.35 18.77 2.09
CA LEU A 225 15.96 18.47 2.41
C LEU A 225 15.79 18.37 3.92
N THR A 226 15.07 19.31 4.54
CA THR A 226 15.01 19.41 6.01
C THR A 226 13.75 18.78 6.62
N TYR A 227 12.87 18.19 5.79
CA TYR A 227 11.58 17.64 6.23
C TYR A 227 11.65 16.19 6.70
N VAL A 228 12.72 15.47 6.36
CA VAL A 228 12.89 14.07 6.71
C VAL A 228 13.47 14.00 8.13
N ASP A 229 12.59 13.74 9.10
CA ASP A 229 12.96 13.67 10.51
C ASP A 229 13.58 12.31 10.87
N GLY A 230 14.52 12.35 11.80
CA GLY A 230 15.00 11.20 12.55
C GLY A 230 16.48 10.91 12.43
N SER A 231 17.20 11.34 11.38
CA SER A 231 18.66 11.20 11.26
C SER A 231 19.38 12.47 11.69
N ASP A 232 20.66 12.37 12.06
CA ASP A 232 21.53 13.54 12.21
C ASP A 232 22.11 14.01 10.88
N HIS A 233 21.82 13.33 9.78
CA HIS A 233 22.06 13.80 8.41
C HIS A 233 20.78 14.35 7.77
N TYR A 234 20.92 15.42 7.00
CA TYR A 234 19.87 15.87 6.09
C TYR A 234 19.96 15.12 4.77
N PRO A 235 18.86 14.59 4.22
CA PRO A 235 18.84 14.12 2.84
C PRO A 235 19.22 15.24 1.86
N VAL A 236 19.87 14.88 0.77
CA VAL A 236 20.28 15.82 -0.28
C VAL A 236 19.77 15.32 -1.62
N GLY A 237 18.99 16.13 -2.30
CA GLY A 237 18.51 15.87 -3.64
C GLY A 237 19.36 16.56 -4.71
N PHE A 238 19.42 15.98 -5.91
CA PHE A 238 20.20 16.48 -7.04
C PHE A 238 19.35 16.47 -8.30
N TRP A 239 19.20 17.63 -8.94
CA TRP A 239 18.48 17.78 -10.21
C TRP A 239 18.83 19.09 -10.90
N TYR A 240 18.35 19.24 -12.13
CA TYR A 240 18.47 20.46 -12.91
C TYR A 240 17.61 21.59 -12.30
N SER A 241 18.22 22.70 -11.90
CA SER A 241 17.55 23.88 -11.36
C SER A 241 18.17 25.17 -11.92
N PRO A 242 17.60 25.79 -12.95
CA PRO A 242 18.14 27.00 -13.56
C PRO A 242 18.00 28.26 -12.68
N SER A 243 17.34 28.15 -11.51
CA SER A 243 17.01 29.28 -10.62
C SER A 243 17.64 29.23 -9.21
N GLY A 244 18.56 28.29 -8.92
CA GLY A 244 19.53 28.42 -7.81
C GLY A 244 19.02 28.32 -6.36
N GLY A 245 17.93 27.62 -6.06
CA GLY A 245 17.47 27.39 -4.67
C GLY A 245 18.25 26.28 -3.95
N ILE A 246 18.67 26.50 -2.69
CA ILE A 246 19.59 25.62 -1.93
C ILE A 246 18.91 24.77 -0.82
N ASP A 247 17.84 25.28 -0.20
CA ASP A 247 17.16 24.65 0.97
C ASP A 247 15.64 24.48 0.73
N TYR A 248 15.10 23.30 1.07
CA TYR A 248 13.66 22.99 0.94
C TYR A 248 13.09 22.34 2.21
N SER A 249 12.07 22.98 2.80
CA SER A 249 11.47 22.62 4.10
C SER A 249 10.22 21.75 4.04
N CYS A 250 9.78 21.34 2.85
CA CYS A 250 8.49 20.69 2.64
C CYS A 250 8.53 19.72 1.43
N ASP A 251 7.65 18.72 1.44
CA ASP A 251 7.49 17.64 0.44
C ASP A 251 7.53 18.10 -1.05
N PRO A 252 8.51 17.66 -1.86
CA PRO A 252 8.70 18.16 -3.23
C PRO A 252 8.23 17.20 -4.36
N GLY A 253 6.95 17.33 -4.74
CA GLY A 253 6.48 17.02 -6.10
C GLY A 253 6.32 18.34 -6.87
N ASP A 254 7.34 18.77 -7.62
CA ASP A 254 7.55 20.20 -7.88
C ASP A 254 7.17 20.66 -9.31
N ASN A 255 6.98 21.98 -9.47
CA ASN A 255 7.11 22.66 -10.76
C ASN A 255 8.01 23.92 -10.57
N LEU A 256 9.29 23.64 -10.28
CA LEU A 256 10.44 24.54 -10.14
C LEU A 256 10.16 25.77 -9.27
N LEU A 257 10.40 25.67 -7.95
CA LEU A 257 10.01 26.67 -6.94
C LEU A 257 8.47 26.72 -6.81
N ARG A 258 7.85 27.42 -5.86
CA ARG A 258 7.47 28.83 -6.08
C ARG A 258 6.83 29.41 -4.80
N ALA A 259 7.67 30.08 -4.01
CA ALA A 259 7.37 31.21 -3.12
C ALA A 259 6.63 30.97 -1.78
N ARG A 260 7.30 31.36 -0.68
CA ARG A 260 6.78 31.78 0.66
C ARG A 260 6.71 30.71 1.76
N GLN A 261 7.48 30.96 2.82
CA GLN A 261 7.88 30.05 3.91
C GLN A 261 6.88 29.98 5.09
N ASP A 262 5.81 30.74 5.07
CA ASP A 262 4.87 30.88 6.20
C ASP A 262 3.86 29.71 6.31
N LYS A 263 4.03 28.64 5.51
CA LYS A 263 2.94 27.74 5.03
C LYS A 263 3.17 26.21 5.13
N CYS A 264 4.01 25.69 6.02
CA CYS A 264 4.22 24.23 6.15
C CYS A 264 3.22 23.55 7.12
N ALA A 265 1.97 23.36 6.67
CA ALA A 265 0.98 22.51 7.34
C ALA A 265 1.11 21.04 6.89
N ARG A 266 0.96 20.07 7.81
CA ARG A 266 0.88 18.63 7.47
C ARG A 266 -0.15 18.42 6.35
N LYS A 267 0.23 17.64 5.33
CA LYS A 267 -0.64 17.37 4.17
C LYS A 267 -1.82 16.48 4.57
N ALA A 268 -2.97 16.73 3.97
CA ALA A 268 -4.17 15.96 4.25
C ALA A 268 -4.02 14.48 3.84
N ALA A 269 -4.58 13.57 4.62
CA ALA A 269 -4.61 12.12 4.35
C ALA A 269 -5.96 11.53 4.78
N ILE A 270 -6.31 10.37 4.22
CA ILE A 270 -7.49 9.60 4.63
C ILE A 270 -7.09 8.15 4.91
N VAL A 271 -7.80 7.50 5.83
CA VAL A 271 -7.44 6.19 6.37
C VAL A 271 -8.66 5.28 6.42
N SER A 272 -8.52 4.00 6.08
CA SER A 272 -9.46 2.96 6.49
C SER A 272 -8.86 2.02 7.53
N MET A 273 -9.71 1.49 8.38
CA MET A 273 -9.40 0.52 9.44
C MET A 273 -10.54 -0.50 9.50
N GLY A 274 -10.26 -1.71 9.97
CA GLY A 274 -11.29 -2.74 10.11
C GLY A 274 -10.91 -4.12 9.60
N ASP A 275 -11.91 -4.86 9.12
CA ASP A 275 -11.80 -6.25 8.67
C ASP A 275 -11.71 -6.42 7.14
N SER A 276 -11.95 -7.65 6.67
CA SER A 276 -11.82 -8.08 5.27
C SER A 276 -12.71 -7.30 4.30
N TYR A 277 -13.88 -6.83 4.74
CA TYR A 277 -14.79 -6.11 3.84
C TYR A 277 -14.20 -4.80 3.35
N ILE A 278 -13.64 -4.01 4.27
CA ILE A 278 -13.04 -2.70 3.96
C ILE A 278 -11.55 -2.80 3.60
N SER A 279 -10.88 -3.92 3.91
CA SER A 279 -9.54 -4.19 3.37
C SER A 279 -9.59 -4.36 1.85
N GLY A 280 -10.72 -4.82 1.31
CA GLY A 280 -10.88 -5.09 -0.10
C GLY A 280 -10.70 -6.57 -0.45
N GLU A 281 -10.89 -7.49 0.51
CA GLU A 281 -10.89 -8.93 0.25
C GLU A 281 -11.89 -9.27 -0.87
N ALA A 282 -11.52 -10.24 -1.71
CA ALA A 282 -12.17 -10.57 -3.00
C ALA A 282 -12.05 -9.52 -4.11
N GLY A 283 -11.34 -8.42 -3.88
CA GLY A 283 -10.98 -7.44 -4.90
C GLY A 283 -10.29 -8.07 -6.12
N ARG A 284 -9.74 -9.29 -6.02
CA ARG A 284 -9.22 -10.07 -7.15
C ARG A 284 -10.24 -10.28 -8.27
N TRP A 285 -11.52 -10.31 -7.97
CA TRP A 285 -12.55 -10.72 -8.91
C TRP A 285 -13.31 -9.52 -9.50
N ALA A 286 -13.29 -9.34 -10.82
CA ALA A 286 -14.11 -8.38 -11.54
C ALA A 286 -15.38 -9.08 -12.08
N GLY A 287 -16.28 -9.46 -11.16
CA GLY A 287 -17.43 -10.31 -11.48
C GLY A 287 -17.22 -11.78 -11.09
N ASN A 288 -18.11 -12.64 -11.56
CA ASN A 288 -18.03 -14.10 -11.40
C ASN A 288 -18.20 -14.76 -12.78
N GLY A 289 -17.71 -15.98 -12.98
CA GLY A 289 -17.91 -16.75 -14.21
C GLY A 289 -18.05 -18.24 -13.94
N ASP A 290 -19.07 -18.88 -14.50
CA ASP A 290 -19.33 -20.32 -14.33
C ASP A 290 -18.41 -21.16 -15.25
N THR A 291 -17.17 -21.37 -14.81
CA THR A 291 -16.15 -22.12 -15.55
C THR A 291 -15.21 -22.88 -14.61
N LEU A 292 -14.34 -23.72 -15.17
CA LEU A 292 -13.32 -24.41 -14.41
C LEU A 292 -12.29 -23.42 -13.83
N PRO A 293 -11.65 -23.75 -12.69
CA PRO A 293 -10.54 -22.97 -12.17
C PRO A 293 -9.39 -22.97 -13.17
N GLY A 294 -9.06 -21.81 -13.73
CA GLY A 294 -7.93 -21.63 -14.63
C GLY A 294 -8.10 -20.43 -15.56
N GLY A 295 -6.98 -20.01 -16.14
CA GLY A 295 -6.97 -18.93 -17.13
C GLY A 295 -7.40 -17.59 -16.54
N THR A 296 -8.16 -16.82 -17.30
CA THR A 296 -8.66 -15.49 -16.89
C THR A 296 -10.04 -15.58 -16.24
N VAL A 297 -10.66 -16.75 -16.24
CA VAL A 297 -12.05 -16.96 -15.80
C VAL A 297 -13.00 -16.00 -16.54
N PHE A 298 -13.00 -16.09 -17.87
CA PHE A 298 -13.75 -15.19 -18.76
C PHE A 298 -13.45 -13.70 -18.51
N GLY A 299 -12.20 -13.39 -18.16
CA GLY A 299 -11.72 -12.04 -17.86
C GLY A 299 -12.00 -11.53 -16.44
N THR A 300 -12.59 -12.34 -15.55
CA THR A 300 -12.94 -11.90 -14.19
C THR A 300 -11.77 -11.99 -13.19
N ASP A 301 -10.76 -12.83 -13.41
CA ASP A 301 -9.64 -12.97 -12.48
C ASP A 301 -8.55 -11.91 -12.74
N ARG A 302 -8.51 -10.86 -11.90
CA ARG A 302 -7.51 -9.78 -11.99
C ARG A 302 -6.10 -10.20 -11.55
N ALA A 303 -5.96 -11.36 -10.91
CA ALA A 303 -4.65 -11.93 -10.59
C ALA A 303 -4.06 -12.74 -11.75
N ALA A 304 -4.82 -13.01 -12.82
CA ALA A 304 -4.32 -13.71 -13.99
C ALA A 304 -3.15 -12.94 -14.64
N THR A 305 -2.04 -13.64 -14.88
CA THR A 305 -0.80 -13.07 -15.42
C THR A 305 -0.09 -14.11 -16.29
N ASN A 306 0.86 -13.67 -17.13
CA ASN A 306 1.64 -14.56 -18.01
C ASN A 306 0.76 -15.53 -18.82
N CYS A 307 -0.38 -15.03 -19.31
CA CYS A 307 -1.36 -15.85 -20.03
C CYS A 307 -0.85 -16.25 -21.41
N PHE A 308 -0.91 -17.55 -21.72
CA PHE A 308 -0.75 -18.04 -23.09
C PHE A 308 -2.04 -17.86 -23.90
N ASN A 309 -3.19 -18.04 -23.25
CA ASN A 309 -4.53 -17.74 -23.75
C ASN A 309 -5.50 -17.60 -22.57
N GLU A 310 -6.81 -17.41 -22.84
CA GLU A 310 -7.85 -17.22 -21.82
C GLU A 310 -8.03 -18.40 -20.84
N HIS A 311 -7.49 -19.58 -21.15
CA HIS A 311 -7.61 -20.79 -20.31
C HIS A 311 -6.33 -21.15 -19.55
N PHE A 312 -5.18 -20.62 -19.96
CA PHE A 312 -3.88 -20.96 -19.38
C PHE A 312 -3.12 -19.69 -18.98
N CYS A 313 -3.20 -19.36 -17.69
CA CYS A 313 -2.53 -18.24 -17.06
C CYS A 313 -1.80 -18.71 -15.80
N GLY A 314 -0.73 -18.00 -15.45
CA GLY A 314 -0.28 -17.95 -14.05
C GLY A 314 -1.20 -17.03 -13.25
N HIS A 315 -1.11 -17.10 -11.92
CA HIS A 315 -1.88 -16.22 -11.03
C HIS A 315 -0.95 -15.59 -10.00
N ASP A 316 -1.02 -14.28 -9.88
CA ASP A 316 -0.20 -13.48 -8.96
C ASP A 316 -1.11 -12.56 -8.14
N LEU A 317 -1.37 -12.98 -6.90
CA LEU A 317 -2.22 -12.24 -5.95
C LEU A 317 -1.65 -10.86 -5.62
N ASP A 318 -0.33 -10.67 -5.69
CA ASP A 318 0.32 -9.42 -5.32
C ASP A 318 0.04 -8.29 -6.33
N ARG A 319 -0.46 -8.63 -7.53
CA ARG A 319 -0.99 -7.66 -8.49
C ARG A 319 -2.20 -6.91 -7.94
N VAL A 320 -3.01 -7.58 -7.10
CA VAL A 320 -4.25 -7.07 -6.52
C VAL A 320 -4.04 -6.58 -5.10
N TYR A 321 -3.45 -7.42 -4.26
CA TYR A 321 -3.35 -7.18 -2.81
C TYR A 321 -1.95 -6.72 -2.36
N GLY A 322 -0.96 -6.70 -3.26
CA GLY A 322 0.44 -6.52 -2.88
C GLY A 322 0.88 -7.55 -1.84
N LEU A 323 1.82 -7.19 -0.97
CA LEU A 323 2.36 -8.10 0.06
C LEU A 323 1.45 -8.28 1.27
N THR A 324 0.21 -7.82 1.14
CA THR A 324 -0.82 -8.13 2.10
C THR A 324 -1.62 -9.35 1.71
N SER A 325 -1.32 -9.94 0.55
CA SER A 325 -2.00 -11.13 0.04
C SER A 325 -1.83 -12.35 0.95
N TYR A 326 -2.61 -13.40 0.68
CA TYR A 326 -2.36 -14.74 1.21
C TYR A 326 -1.23 -15.51 0.50
N ALA A 327 -0.56 -14.91 -0.49
CA ALA A 327 0.59 -15.52 -1.13
C ALA A 327 1.74 -15.74 -0.14
N GLU A 328 2.69 -16.60 -0.49
CA GLU A 328 3.85 -16.88 0.35
C GLU A 328 4.63 -15.57 0.64
N GLY A 329 4.86 -15.30 1.93
CA GLY A 329 5.54 -14.08 2.38
C GLY A 329 4.61 -12.87 2.59
N GLY A 330 3.33 -12.96 2.19
CA GLY A 330 2.34 -11.94 2.48
C GLY A 330 1.81 -12.00 3.92
N ASN A 331 1.24 -10.89 4.39
CA ASN A 331 0.72 -10.79 5.77
C ASN A 331 -0.74 -11.26 5.93
N ARG A 332 -1.39 -11.73 4.86
CA ARG A 332 -2.75 -12.30 4.86
C ARG A 332 -3.85 -11.32 5.27
N CYS A 333 -3.69 -10.05 4.95
CA CYS A 333 -4.67 -9.00 5.21
C CYS A 333 -5.51 -8.61 3.98
N ASP A 334 -5.21 -9.15 2.79
CA ASP A 334 -5.85 -8.86 1.49
C ASP A 334 -6.30 -7.40 1.32
N ARG A 335 -5.33 -6.49 1.28
CA ARG A 335 -5.57 -5.06 1.02
C ARG A 335 -5.58 -4.78 -0.47
N SER A 336 -6.76 -4.79 -1.08
CA SER A 336 -6.88 -4.62 -2.53
C SER A 336 -6.56 -3.20 -2.98
N ASP A 337 -5.94 -3.07 -4.16
CA ASP A 337 -5.84 -1.85 -4.95
C ASP A 337 -7.20 -1.23 -5.34
N THR A 338 -8.29 -1.98 -5.21
CA THR A 338 -9.67 -1.50 -5.39
C THR A 338 -10.43 -1.24 -4.09
N ALA A 339 -9.78 -1.40 -2.93
CA ALA A 339 -10.42 -1.15 -1.64
C ALA A 339 -11.06 0.24 -1.58
N PRO A 340 -12.15 0.44 -0.81
CA PRO A 340 -12.96 1.65 -0.93
C PRO A 340 -12.17 2.92 -0.65
N ILE A 341 -11.26 2.91 0.35
CA ILE A 341 -10.43 4.07 0.68
C ILE A 341 -9.38 4.39 -0.38
N VAL A 342 -8.90 3.36 -1.11
CA VAL A 342 -7.82 3.49 -2.11
C VAL A 342 -8.36 4.12 -3.39
N THR A 343 -9.63 3.86 -3.70
CA THR A 343 -10.31 4.32 -4.92
C THR A 343 -11.15 5.57 -4.71
N ALA A 344 -11.49 5.90 -3.46
CA ALA A 344 -12.25 7.11 -3.14
C ALA A 344 -11.50 8.38 -3.57
N SER A 345 -12.19 9.31 -4.23
CA SER A 345 -11.67 10.67 -4.42
C SER A 345 -11.96 11.49 -3.18
N TYR A 346 -10.96 12.23 -2.69
CA TYR A 346 -11.14 13.14 -1.56
C TYR A 346 -10.48 14.50 -1.87
N PRO A 347 -11.19 15.63 -1.75
CA PRO A 347 -10.67 16.94 -2.11
C PRO A 347 -9.30 17.27 -1.47
N GLY A 348 -8.30 17.53 -2.32
CA GLY A 348 -6.94 17.90 -1.88
C GLY A 348 -6.07 16.77 -1.34
N VAL A 349 -6.54 15.51 -1.38
CA VAL A 349 -5.81 14.32 -0.96
C VAL A 349 -5.56 13.41 -2.15
N GLY A 350 -4.32 13.39 -2.65
CA GLY A 350 -3.93 12.46 -3.70
C GLY A 350 -3.92 11.01 -3.20
N SER A 351 -4.17 10.05 -4.10
CA SER A 351 -4.30 8.61 -3.79
C SER A 351 -3.12 8.00 -3.03
N TRP A 352 -1.90 8.54 -3.19
CA TRP A 352 -0.71 8.10 -2.44
C TRP A 352 -0.75 8.45 -0.94
N ARG A 353 -1.74 9.23 -0.48
CA ARG A 353 -2.02 9.56 0.94
C ARG A 353 -3.32 8.91 1.44
N HIS A 354 -3.77 7.87 0.75
CA HIS A 354 -4.86 7.01 1.19
C HIS A 354 -4.24 5.77 1.83
N PHE A 355 -4.57 5.51 3.08
CA PHE A 355 -3.95 4.43 3.85
C PHE A 355 -5.00 3.40 4.22
N ASN A 356 -4.84 2.17 3.74
CA ASN A 356 -5.66 1.05 4.16
C ASN A 356 -4.93 0.29 5.27
N LEU A 357 -5.45 0.37 6.49
CA LEU A 357 -4.91 -0.32 7.67
C LEU A 357 -5.77 -1.52 8.07
N ALA A 358 -6.90 -1.75 7.38
CA ALA A 358 -7.77 -2.88 7.64
C ALA A 358 -7.11 -4.21 7.30
N CYS A 359 -7.51 -5.31 7.93
CA CYS A 359 -6.91 -6.61 7.71
C CYS A 359 -7.94 -7.73 7.73
N SER A 360 -7.86 -8.61 6.74
CA SER A 360 -8.67 -9.82 6.68
C SER A 360 -8.62 -10.67 7.95
N GLY A 361 -9.80 -11.03 8.46
CA GLY A 361 -9.97 -11.80 9.69
C GLY A 361 -9.82 -11.00 10.99
N ALA A 362 -9.54 -9.69 10.92
CA ALA A 362 -9.48 -8.84 12.11
C ALA A 362 -10.82 -8.79 12.85
N THR A 363 -10.77 -8.88 14.17
CA THR A 363 -11.89 -8.55 15.06
C THR A 363 -11.63 -7.19 15.71
N THR A 364 -12.56 -6.72 16.54
CA THR A 364 -12.32 -5.52 17.39
C THR A 364 -11.06 -5.63 18.26
N ASN A 365 -10.56 -6.84 18.55
CA ASN A 365 -9.31 -7.06 19.26
C ASN A 365 -8.09 -6.47 18.52
N GLU A 366 -8.01 -6.68 17.20
CA GLU A 366 -6.87 -6.27 16.36
C GLU A 366 -6.83 -4.75 16.10
N ILE A 367 -7.87 -4.01 16.51
CA ILE A 367 -7.83 -2.55 16.53
C ILE A 367 -6.74 -2.07 17.48
N THR A 368 -6.68 -2.62 18.70
CA THR A 368 -5.75 -2.19 19.76
C THR A 368 -4.65 -3.18 20.11
N ASN A 369 -4.73 -4.41 19.59
CA ASN A 369 -3.71 -5.43 19.82
C ASN A 369 -3.06 -5.87 18.50
N PRO A 370 -1.78 -6.28 18.51
CA PRO A 370 -1.14 -6.83 17.32
C PRO A 370 -1.87 -8.07 16.81
N TYR A 371 -2.02 -8.18 15.49
CA TYR A 371 -2.45 -9.41 14.87
C TYR A 371 -1.25 -10.35 14.80
N THR A 372 -1.14 -11.22 15.81
CA THR A 372 0.04 -12.06 16.05
C THR A 372 0.47 -12.81 14.78
N GLY A 373 1.73 -12.61 14.38
CA GLY A 373 2.31 -13.23 13.19
C GLY A 373 1.96 -12.56 11.86
N ARG A 374 1.19 -11.46 11.87
CA ARG A 374 0.80 -10.70 10.67
C ARG A 374 1.29 -9.25 10.73
N GLU A 375 0.79 -8.45 11.67
CA GLU A 375 1.09 -7.01 11.72
C GLU A 375 0.80 -6.37 13.09
N PRO A 376 1.34 -5.16 13.38
CA PRO A 376 1.02 -4.40 14.57
C PRO A 376 -0.46 -4.01 14.66
N ALA A 377 -0.90 -3.58 15.84
CA ALA A 377 -2.26 -3.08 16.05
C ALA A 377 -2.61 -1.97 15.07
N GLN A 378 -3.87 -1.94 14.58
CA GLN A 378 -4.27 -0.91 13.61
C GLN A 378 -4.15 0.50 14.22
N THR A 379 -4.37 0.69 15.52
CA THR A 379 -4.15 1.99 16.18
C THR A 379 -2.68 2.43 16.22
N ASP A 380 -1.72 1.50 16.29
CA ASP A 380 -0.30 1.84 16.23
C ASP A 380 0.08 2.35 14.84
N GLN A 381 -0.46 1.69 13.80
CA GLN A 381 -0.30 2.12 12.42
C GLN A 381 -0.98 3.48 12.17
N LEU A 382 -2.21 3.67 12.67
CA LEU A 382 -2.93 4.95 12.58
C LEU A 382 -2.15 6.07 13.27
N ARG A 383 -1.57 5.82 14.44
CA ARG A 383 -0.73 6.80 15.15
C ARG A 383 0.44 7.25 14.28
N ALA A 384 1.11 6.33 13.60
CA ALA A 384 2.22 6.65 12.70
C ALA A 384 1.76 7.55 11.54
N VAL A 385 0.60 7.25 10.92
CA VAL A 385 -0.01 8.10 9.88
C VAL A 385 -0.39 9.48 10.44
N ALA A 386 -1.02 9.53 11.60
CA ALA A 386 -1.51 10.76 12.22
C ALA A 386 -0.39 11.73 12.63
N LEU A 387 0.78 11.20 13.01
CA LEU A 387 1.98 12.00 13.30
C LEU A 387 2.62 12.57 12.02
N ALA A 388 2.54 11.85 10.91
CA ALA A 388 3.16 12.24 9.62
C ALA A 388 2.25 13.15 8.78
N TYR A 389 0.93 12.93 8.80
CA TYR A 389 -0.05 13.62 7.96
C TYR A 389 -1.05 14.40 8.81
N ARG A 390 -1.93 15.17 8.15
CA ARG A 390 -3.16 15.70 8.74
C ARG A 390 -4.31 14.81 8.32
N VAL A 391 -4.60 13.78 9.09
CA VAL A 391 -5.72 12.87 8.82
C VAL A 391 -7.03 13.68 8.80
N LYS A 392 -7.80 13.52 7.73
CA LYS A 392 -9.08 14.20 7.50
C LYS A 392 -10.27 13.28 7.64
N GLU A 393 -10.05 12.00 7.40
CA GLU A 393 -11.08 10.99 7.49
C GLU A 393 -10.47 9.66 7.95
N ILE A 394 -11.20 8.97 8.82
CA ILE A 394 -10.95 7.59 9.23
C ILE A 394 -12.25 6.83 9.01
N VAL A 395 -12.25 5.84 8.12
CA VAL A 395 -13.40 4.97 7.84
C VAL A 395 -13.17 3.62 8.50
N VAL A 396 -14.15 3.16 9.28
CA VAL A 396 -14.06 1.94 10.06
C VAL A 396 -15.19 0.99 9.67
N SER A 397 -14.86 -0.24 9.27
CA SER A 397 -15.81 -1.35 9.12
C SER A 397 -15.28 -2.55 9.89
N ILE A 398 -15.87 -2.84 11.05
CA ILE A 398 -15.39 -3.89 11.96
C ILE A 398 -16.57 -4.50 12.73
N GLY A 399 -16.45 -5.76 13.11
CA GLY A 399 -17.43 -6.47 13.95
C GLY A 399 -18.10 -7.67 13.29
N GLY A 400 -17.97 -7.85 11.97
CA GLY A 400 -18.49 -9.04 11.27
C GLY A 400 -17.83 -10.33 11.78
N ASN A 401 -16.52 -10.28 12.03
CA ASN A 401 -15.76 -11.39 12.60
C ASN A 401 -16.07 -11.61 14.09
N ASP A 402 -16.37 -10.56 14.86
CA ASP A 402 -16.84 -10.68 16.26
C ASP A 402 -18.19 -11.41 16.36
N LEU A 403 -19.06 -11.24 15.36
CA LEU A 403 -20.32 -11.98 15.25
C LEU A 403 -20.13 -13.43 14.80
N GLN A 404 -18.95 -13.81 14.29
CA GLN A 404 -18.71 -15.09 13.61
C GLN A 404 -19.55 -15.22 12.33
N PHE A 405 -19.71 -14.15 11.56
CA PHE A 405 -20.52 -14.16 10.33
C PHE A 405 -20.09 -15.25 9.33
N GLY A 406 -18.78 -15.52 9.23
CA GLY A 406 -18.27 -16.63 8.40
C GLY A 406 -18.80 -18.01 8.82
N ASP A 407 -19.02 -18.25 10.12
CA ASP A 407 -19.60 -19.50 10.61
C ASP A 407 -21.10 -19.61 10.31
N ILE A 408 -21.81 -18.49 10.36
CA ILE A 408 -23.21 -18.41 9.92
C ILE A 408 -23.30 -18.81 8.45
N VAL A 409 -22.50 -18.17 7.58
CA VAL A 409 -22.44 -18.49 6.14
C VAL A 409 -22.12 -19.97 5.92
N ARG A 410 -21.04 -20.48 6.52
CA ARG A 410 -20.65 -21.90 6.41
C ARG A 410 -21.76 -22.85 6.83
N SER A 411 -22.48 -22.53 7.90
CA SER A 411 -23.61 -23.34 8.39
C SER A 411 -24.77 -23.39 7.39
N CYS A 412 -25.16 -22.24 6.82
CA CYS A 412 -26.22 -22.17 5.80
C CYS A 412 -25.83 -22.92 4.52
N VAL A 413 -24.62 -22.69 4.02
CA VAL A 413 -24.08 -23.39 2.84
C VAL A 413 -24.07 -24.90 3.05
N ARG A 414 -23.56 -25.39 4.19
CA ARG A 414 -23.51 -26.82 4.50
C ARG A 414 -24.90 -27.46 4.50
N ARG A 415 -25.89 -26.80 5.10
CA ARG A 415 -27.28 -27.28 5.18
C ARG A 415 -27.98 -27.30 3.83
N TYR A 416 -27.68 -26.32 2.98
CA TYR A 416 -28.18 -26.29 1.61
C TYR A 416 -27.73 -27.52 0.81
N LEU A 417 -26.48 -27.93 0.97
CA LEU A 417 -25.93 -29.03 0.20
C LEU A 417 -26.30 -30.41 0.70
N THR A 418 -26.42 -30.59 2.02
CA THR A 418 -26.68 -31.92 2.59
C THR A 418 -28.16 -32.27 2.60
N ALA A 419 -29.06 -31.28 2.58
CA ALA A 419 -30.52 -31.44 2.51
C ALA A 419 -31.19 -32.31 3.61
N PHE A 420 -30.45 -32.80 4.61
CA PHE A 420 -30.97 -33.59 5.74
C PHE A 420 -30.97 -32.84 7.08
N GLU A 421 -30.34 -31.67 7.15
CA GLU A 421 -30.29 -30.82 8.33
C GLU A 421 -31.35 -29.71 8.24
N PRO A 422 -31.95 -29.27 9.37
CA PRO A 422 -32.81 -28.08 9.38
C PRO A 422 -32.09 -26.82 8.90
N TYR A 423 -32.86 -25.85 8.40
CA TYR A 423 -32.41 -24.50 8.01
C TYR A 423 -31.43 -23.88 9.01
N CYS A 424 -30.42 -23.13 8.54
CA CYS A 424 -29.42 -22.55 9.43
C CYS A 424 -30.04 -21.54 10.41
N LYS A 425 -31.12 -20.86 10.00
CA LYS A 425 -31.94 -20.05 10.90
C LYS A 425 -32.32 -20.78 12.19
N THR A 426 -32.67 -22.06 12.11
CA THR A 426 -33.06 -22.86 13.28
C THR A 426 -31.87 -23.10 14.23
N ALA A 427 -30.66 -23.19 13.70
CA ALA A 427 -29.45 -23.39 14.50
C ALA A 427 -28.96 -22.10 15.19
N TRP A 428 -29.14 -20.94 14.54
CA TRP A 428 -28.60 -19.66 15.02
C TRP A 428 -29.63 -18.76 15.72
N GLY A 429 -30.92 -18.84 15.40
CA GLY A 429 -31.95 -18.05 16.09
C GLY A 429 -31.87 -16.55 15.79
N ASP A 430 -32.17 -15.70 16.78
CA ASP A 430 -32.30 -14.24 16.60
C ASP A 430 -30.98 -13.45 16.72
N GLN A 431 -29.95 -14.01 17.35
CA GLN A 431 -28.63 -13.42 17.55
C GLN A 431 -28.63 -12.02 18.22
N SER A 432 -29.70 -11.65 18.93
CA SER A 432 -29.83 -10.27 19.44
C SER A 432 -28.77 -9.93 20.50
N THR A 433 -28.41 -10.91 21.33
CA THR A 433 -27.41 -10.74 22.41
C THR A 433 -26.00 -10.59 21.83
N GLU A 434 -25.69 -11.36 20.80
CA GLU A 434 -24.43 -11.35 20.07
C GLU A 434 -24.27 -10.01 19.35
N LEU A 435 -25.31 -9.55 18.66
CA LEU A 435 -25.33 -8.24 17.98
C LEU A 435 -25.15 -7.08 18.97
N ASP A 436 -25.82 -7.10 20.11
CA ASP A 436 -25.62 -6.10 21.18
C ASP A 436 -24.18 -6.12 21.73
N THR A 437 -23.58 -7.31 21.83
CA THR A 437 -22.18 -7.47 22.26
C THR A 437 -21.21 -6.89 21.23
N VAL A 438 -21.44 -7.15 19.94
CA VAL A 438 -20.65 -6.54 18.85
C VAL A 438 -20.77 -5.01 18.90
N GLY A 439 -21.99 -4.47 19.02
CA GLY A 439 -22.19 -3.01 19.10
C GLY A 439 -21.39 -2.36 20.25
N LYS A 440 -21.33 -3.01 21.42
CA LYS A 440 -20.52 -2.55 22.56
C LYS A 440 -19.02 -2.55 22.24
N LYS A 441 -18.51 -3.66 21.71
CA LYS A 441 -17.09 -3.78 21.33
C LYS A 441 -16.69 -2.74 20.27
N VAL A 442 -17.52 -2.54 19.25
CA VAL A 442 -17.26 -1.53 18.22
C VAL A 442 -17.27 -0.12 18.83
N THR A 443 -18.19 0.17 19.76
CA THR A 443 -18.19 1.46 20.49
C THR A 443 -16.87 1.68 21.24
N GLU A 444 -16.32 0.64 21.86
CA GLU A 444 -15.01 0.70 22.53
C GLU A 444 -13.87 0.92 21.53
N SER A 445 -13.84 0.18 20.42
CA SER A 445 -12.84 0.37 19.35
C SER A 445 -12.85 1.80 18.78
N LEU A 446 -14.03 2.41 18.57
CA LEU A 446 -14.15 3.79 18.11
C LEU A 446 -13.57 4.79 19.13
N ARG A 447 -13.80 4.55 20.43
CA ARG A 447 -13.20 5.36 21.50
C ARG A 447 -11.68 5.21 21.54
N ASP A 448 -11.15 4.02 21.29
CA ASP A 448 -9.70 3.78 21.22
C ASP A 448 -9.04 4.46 20.03
N ILE A 449 -9.71 4.50 18.88
CA ILE A 449 -9.28 5.29 17.72
C ILE A 449 -9.26 6.78 18.07
N GLN A 450 -10.34 7.30 18.68
CA GLN A 450 -10.40 8.70 19.12
C GLN A 450 -9.31 9.04 20.15
N ASN A 451 -9.02 8.13 21.08
CA ASN A 451 -7.95 8.25 22.06
C ASN A 451 -6.57 8.29 21.39
N THR A 452 -6.35 7.46 20.38
CA THR A 452 -5.13 7.43 19.58
C THR A 452 -4.91 8.75 18.85
N MET A 453 -5.95 9.27 18.20
CA MET A 453 -5.90 10.55 17.49
C MET A 453 -5.67 11.73 18.45
N ARG A 454 -6.32 11.73 19.61
CA ARG A 454 -6.11 12.73 20.66
C ARG A 454 -4.66 12.71 21.18
N LYS A 455 -4.08 11.52 21.42
CA LYS A 455 -2.66 11.36 21.79
C LYS A 455 -1.70 11.83 20.68
N ALA A 456 -2.13 11.78 19.42
CA ALA A 456 -1.39 12.30 18.26
C ALA A 456 -1.58 13.81 18.04
N GLY A 457 -2.36 14.49 18.89
CA GLY A 457 -2.55 15.95 18.88
C GLY A 457 -3.77 16.44 18.10
N TYR A 458 -4.71 15.57 17.75
CA TYR A 458 -5.94 15.95 17.03
C TYR A 458 -7.05 16.34 17.99
N ALA A 459 -7.77 17.42 17.68
CA ALA A 459 -9.08 17.69 18.26
C ALA A 459 -10.16 16.84 17.56
N PRO A 460 -11.31 16.57 18.21
CA PRO A 460 -12.41 15.81 17.59
C PRO A 460 -12.92 16.38 16.25
N GLY A 461 -12.77 17.69 16.01
CA GLY A 461 -13.16 18.34 14.76
C GLY A 461 -12.07 18.39 13.68
N ASP A 462 -10.88 17.84 13.91
CA ASP A 462 -9.80 17.86 12.91
C ASP A 462 -9.98 16.83 11.79
N TYR A 463 -10.70 15.74 12.09
CA TYR A 463 -10.95 14.60 11.22
C TYR A 463 -12.40 14.12 11.39
N ARG A 464 -12.93 13.48 10.34
CA ARG A 464 -14.21 12.76 10.39
C ARG A 464 -13.94 11.30 10.73
N LEU A 465 -14.62 10.78 11.76
CA LEU A 465 -14.67 9.34 12.03
C LEU A 465 -15.95 8.80 11.41
N VAL A 466 -15.83 7.81 10.52
CA VAL A 466 -16.95 7.17 9.83
C VAL A 466 -17.01 5.71 10.24
N VAL A 467 -18.20 5.23 10.57
CA VAL A 467 -18.52 3.82 10.71
C VAL A 467 -19.28 3.41 9.46
N GLN A 468 -18.71 2.53 8.66
CA GLN A 468 -19.35 1.91 7.52
C GLN A 468 -19.84 0.52 7.95
N ASN A 469 -21.12 0.20 7.72
CA ASN A 469 -21.61 -1.18 7.89
C ASN A 469 -21.28 -2.04 6.66
N TYR A 470 -21.90 -3.22 6.57
CA TYR A 470 -21.67 -4.17 5.50
C TYR A 470 -22.80 -4.10 4.46
N PRO A 471 -22.48 -4.22 3.16
CA PRO A 471 -23.50 -4.39 2.15
C PRO A 471 -24.16 -5.76 2.26
N SER A 472 -25.39 -5.84 1.78
CA SER A 472 -26.11 -7.08 1.53
C SER A 472 -25.42 -7.95 0.47
N PRO A 473 -24.93 -9.16 0.79
CA PRO A 473 -24.21 -9.97 -0.20
C PRO A 473 -25.14 -10.81 -1.10
N LEU A 474 -26.35 -11.12 -0.64
CA LEU A 474 -27.33 -11.98 -1.31
C LEU A 474 -28.61 -11.18 -1.58
N PRO A 475 -29.36 -11.40 -2.67
CA PRO A 475 -30.61 -10.69 -2.92
C PRO A 475 -31.73 -11.12 -1.95
N PRO A 476 -32.86 -10.39 -1.88
CA PRO A 476 -34.10 -10.94 -1.33
C PRO A 476 -34.46 -12.26 -2.02
N SER A 477 -35.11 -13.20 -1.32
CA SER A 477 -35.28 -14.56 -1.84
C SER A 477 -36.10 -14.65 -3.15
N ASP A 478 -37.01 -13.70 -3.39
CA ASP A 478 -37.82 -13.57 -4.61
C ASP A 478 -37.05 -12.99 -5.81
N SER A 479 -35.79 -12.60 -5.58
CA SER A 479 -34.94 -11.92 -6.54
C SER A 479 -33.72 -12.76 -6.95
N TYR A 480 -33.63 -14.00 -6.47
CA TYR A 480 -32.69 -14.99 -6.99
C TYR A 480 -32.99 -15.32 -8.46
N ARG A 481 -31.94 -15.28 -9.30
CA ARG A 481 -31.93 -15.76 -10.69
C ARG A 481 -32.21 -17.26 -10.78
N TYR A 482 -31.73 -18.03 -9.79
CA TYR A 482 -31.84 -19.49 -9.75
C TYR A 482 -32.88 -19.95 -8.73
N ARG A 483 -33.76 -20.87 -9.16
CA ARG A 483 -34.70 -21.56 -8.26
C ARG A 483 -33.95 -22.33 -7.17
N GLU A 484 -34.61 -22.54 -6.05
CA GLU A 484 -34.08 -23.29 -4.89
C GLU A 484 -33.94 -24.79 -5.20
N THR A 485 -32.96 -25.11 -6.03
CA THR A 485 -32.58 -26.44 -6.48
C THR A 485 -31.07 -26.48 -6.54
N TYR A 486 -30.46 -27.67 -6.62
CA TYR A 486 -29.00 -27.80 -6.70
C TYR A 486 -28.35 -26.94 -7.80
N ALA A 487 -29.08 -26.59 -8.87
CA ALA A 487 -28.66 -25.65 -9.91
C ALA A 487 -28.23 -24.26 -9.39
N ARG A 488 -28.84 -23.78 -8.30
CA ARG A 488 -28.47 -22.52 -7.63
C ARG A 488 -27.04 -22.55 -7.12
N TYR A 489 -26.56 -23.72 -6.69
CA TYR A 489 -25.17 -23.91 -6.34
C TYR A 489 -24.30 -24.10 -7.58
N ILE A 490 -24.56 -25.14 -8.39
CA ILE A 490 -23.61 -25.56 -9.44
C ILE A 490 -23.49 -24.59 -10.61
N ARG A 491 -24.43 -23.65 -10.79
CA ARG A 491 -24.35 -22.59 -11.81
C ARG A 491 -24.20 -21.21 -11.19
N GLY A 492 -24.93 -20.96 -10.10
CA GLY A 492 -24.94 -19.65 -9.46
C GLY A 492 -23.85 -19.41 -8.43
N GLY A 493 -23.34 -20.46 -7.79
CA GLY A 493 -22.42 -20.34 -6.67
C GLY A 493 -23.05 -19.72 -5.41
N CYS A 494 -24.38 -19.78 -5.26
CA CYS A 494 -25.12 -19.21 -4.13
C CYS A 494 -25.98 -20.25 -3.39
N PRO A 495 -25.38 -21.25 -2.73
CA PRO A 495 -26.07 -22.37 -2.08
C PRO A 495 -26.79 -21.95 -0.78
N PHE A 496 -27.85 -21.17 -0.90
CA PHE A 496 -28.64 -20.69 0.23
C PHE A 496 -30.12 -20.96 0.02
N TYR A 497 -30.81 -21.41 1.06
CA TYR A 497 -32.27 -21.50 1.06
C TYR A 497 -32.88 -20.10 1.10
N ASN A 498 -34.06 -19.93 0.51
CA ASN A 498 -34.85 -18.70 0.54
C ASN A 498 -35.13 -18.29 1.99
N THR A 499 -35.60 -19.24 2.82
CA THR A 499 -35.86 -19.03 4.25
C THR A 499 -34.64 -18.54 5.01
N ASP A 500 -33.47 -19.12 4.75
CA ASP A 500 -32.22 -18.74 5.40
C ASP A 500 -31.71 -17.38 4.90
N THR A 501 -31.87 -17.10 3.61
CA THR A 501 -31.51 -15.79 3.01
C THR A 501 -32.35 -14.68 3.62
N ASP A 502 -33.67 -14.84 3.67
CA ASP A 502 -34.56 -13.81 4.21
C ASP A 502 -34.33 -13.61 5.71
N TRP A 503 -34.02 -14.67 6.45
CA TRP A 503 -33.61 -14.53 7.86
C TRP A 503 -32.29 -13.78 8.01
N ALA A 504 -31.25 -14.15 7.24
CA ALA A 504 -29.97 -13.48 7.32
C ALA A 504 -30.10 -11.98 7.00
N ARG A 505 -30.90 -11.60 6.00
CA ARG A 505 -31.16 -10.19 5.66
C ARG A 505 -31.90 -9.46 6.78
N ASN A 506 -33.04 -10.02 7.22
CA ASN A 506 -33.96 -9.32 8.13
C ASN A 506 -33.55 -9.36 9.60
N THR A 507 -32.67 -10.29 9.99
CA THR A 507 -32.24 -10.46 11.38
C THR A 507 -30.77 -10.11 11.54
N ILE A 508 -29.89 -10.75 10.76
CA ILE A 508 -28.45 -10.63 10.96
C ILE A 508 -27.89 -9.33 10.37
N VAL A 509 -28.11 -9.09 9.08
CA VAL A 509 -27.61 -7.88 8.39
C VAL A 509 -28.27 -6.63 8.98
N LEU A 510 -29.60 -6.62 9.07
CA LEU A 510 -30.34 -5.50 9.65
C LEU A 510 -29.98 -5.26 11.12
N GLY A 511 -29.82 -6.34 11.91
CA GLY A 511 -29.41 -6.24 13.31
C GLY A 511 -27.99 -5.68 13.48
N MET A 512 -27.06 -6.06 12.60
CA MET A 512 -25.71 -5.50 12.55
C MET A 512 -25.74 -4.02 12.18
N THR A 513 -26.53 -3.63 11.17
CA THR A 513 -26.74 -2.22 10.81
C THR A 513 -27.20 -1.40 12.01
N PHE A 514 -28.19 -1.88 12.78
CA PHE A 514 -28.64 -1.19 14.00
C PHE A 514 -27.57 -1.15 15.11
N ALA A 515 -26.82 -2.23 15.30
CA ALA A 515 -25.75 -2.26 16.30
C ALA A 515 -24.63 -1.26 15.97
N LEU A 516 -24.17 -1.23 14.71
CA LEU A 516 -23.12 -0.32 14.24
C LEU A 516 -23.59 1.13 14.20
N ARG A 517 -24.84 1.38 13.81
CA ARG A 517 -25.45 2.72 13.89
C ARG A 517 -25.43 3.26 15.31
N ARG A 518 -25.88 2.47 16.28
CA ARG A 518 -25.87 2.85 17.70
C ARG A 518 -24.45 3.09 18.22
N ALA A 519 -23.48 2.28 17.78
CA ALA A 519 -22.08 2.48 18.12
C ALA A 519 -21.52 3.81 17.56
N ALA A 520 -21.85 4.12 16.30
CA ALA A 520 -21.48 5.38 15.68
C ALA A 520 -22.09 6.58 16.43
N GLU A 521 -23.38 6.51 16.76
CA GLU A 521 -24.08 7.53 17.55
C GLU A 521 -23.46 7.73 18.92
N ALA A 522 -23.19 6.64 19.65
CA ALA A 522 -22.56 6.67 20.97
C ALA A 522 -21.13 7.25 20.94
N ALA A 523 -20.42 7.13 19.81
CA ALA A 523 -19.09 7.69 19.62
C ALA A 523 -19.11 9.10 18.97
N GLY A 524 -20.27 9.61 18.55
CA GLY A 524 -20.40 10.84 17.78
C GLY A 524 -19.76 10.76 16.37
N ALA A 525 -19.64 9.56 15.82
CA ALA A 525 -19.09 9.28 14.50
C ALA A 525 -20.17 9.41 13.41
N THR A 526 -19.79 9.64 12.16
CA THR A 526 -20.70 9.52 11.02
C THR A 526 -21.02 8.05 10.78
N PHE A 527 -22.28 7.71 10.53
CA PHE A 527 -22.68 6.38 10.10
C PHE A 527 -22.96 6.40 8.60
N LEU A 528 -22.23 5.59 7.82
CA LEU A 528 -22.46 5.36 6.40
C LEU A 528 -23.05 3.96 6.23
N ASP A 529 -24.35 3.91 5.93
CA ASP A 529 -25.05 2.67 5.67
C ASP A 529 -24.97 2.31 4.19
N VAL A 530 -24.28 1.22 3.91
CA VAL A 530 -24.06 0.66 2.57
C VAL A 530 -24.85 -0.63 2.37
N GLN A 531 -25.83 -0.94 3.23
CA GLN A 531 -26.62 -2.18 3.20
C GLN A 531 -27.21 -2.44 1.81
N ASP A 532 -27.71 -1.39 1.16
CA ASP A 532 -28.35 -1.46 -0.16
C ASP A 532 -27.44 -0.99 -1.30
N ALA A 533 -26.15 -0.73 -1.03
CA ALA A 533 -25.21 -0.24 -2.04
C ALA A 533 -25.05 -1.21 -3.23
N LEU A 534 -25.20 -2.53 -2.99
CA LEU A 534 -25.07 -3.57 -4.01
C LEU A 534 -26.43 -4.07 -4.54
N ALA A 535 -27.54 -3.40 -4.23
CA ALA A 535 -28.88 -3.82 -4.65
C ALA A 535 -28.97 -4.01 -6.18
N GLY A 536 -29.47 -5.15 -6.63
CA GLY A 536 -29.51 -5.52 -8.06
C GLY A 536 -28.25 -6.24 -8.55
N HIS A 537 -27.13 -6.08 -7.84
CA HIS A 537 -25.83 -6.68 -8.14
C HIS A 537 -25.37 -7.71 -7.09
N GLU A 538 -26.22 -8.06 -6.13
CA GLU A 538 -25.93 -9.12 -5.18
C GLU A 538 -25.69 -10.46 -5.88
N LEU A 539 -25.00 -11.38 -5.20
CA LEU A 539 -24.69 -12.69 -5.75
C LEU A 539 -25.97 -13.43 -6.15
N CYS A 540 -26.06 -13.88 -7.41
CA CYS A 540 -27.23 -14.51 -8.00
C CYS A 540 -28.50 -13.64 -8.10
N ASN A 541 -28.40 -12.31 -8.01
CA ASN A 541 -29.54 -11.45 -8.31
C ASN A 541 -29.96 -11.61 -9.79
N LYS A 542 -31.27 -11.67 -10.06
CA LYS A 542 -31.83 -11.78 -11.41
C LYS A 542 -31.54 -10.57 -12.32
N ASN A 543 -31.15 -9.43 -11.75
CA ASN A 543 -30.80 -8.21 -12.49
C ASN A 543 -29.30 -8.11 -12.83
N ALA A 544 -28.47 -8.99 -12.27
CA ALA A 544 -27.07 -9.13 -12.62
C ALA A 544 -26.84 -10.43 -13.42
N GLN A 545 -25.63 -10.60 -13.92
CA GLN A 545 -25.18 -11.82 -14.59
C GLN A 545 -23.72 -12.16 -14.28
N GLN A 546 -23.35 -13.38 -14.60
CA GLN A 546 -21.97 -13.85 -14.59
C GLN A 546 -21.35 -13.62 -15.98
N ALA A 547 -20.03 -13.51 -16.04
CA ALA A 547 -19.29 -13.59 -17.29
C ALA A 547 -19.45 -14.98 -17.92
N THR A 548 -19.45 -15.02 -19.25
CA THR A 548 -19.64 -16.22 -20.06
C THR A 548 -18.50 -16.37 -21.07
N ASP A 549 -18.53 -17.39 -21.92
CA ASP A 549 -17.55 -17.59 -23.00
C ASP A 549 -17.56 -16.49 -24.08
N ASP A 550 -18.59 -15.62 -24.09
CA ASP A 550 -18.58 -14.37 -24.85
C ASP A 550 -17.63 -13.30 -24.26
N ASN A 551 -17.10 -13.50 -23.05
CA ASN A 551 -16.21 -12.59 -22.35
C ASN A 551 -14.76 -13.10 -22.29
N SER A 552 -13.82 -12.16 -22.13
CA SER A 552 -12.37 -12.42 -22.08
C SER A 552 -11.65 -11.33 -21.29
N ALA A 553 -10.35 -11.49 -21.01
CA ALA A 553 -9.57 -10.41 -20.39
C ALA A 553 -9.53 -9.13 -21.25
N ALA A 554 -9.60 -9.26 -22.57
CA ALA A 554 -9.67 -8.11 -23.50
C ALA A 554 -11.07 -7.50 -23.60
N HIS A 555 -12.11 -8.29 -23.36
CA HIS A 555 -13.53 -7.88 -23.43
C HIS A 555 -14.27 -8.40 -22.19
N PRO A 556 -13.99 -7.84 -21.00
CA PRO A 556 -14.59 -8.31 -19.76
C PRO A 556 -16.06 -7.91 -19.66
N LEU A 557 -16.81 -8.62 -18.81
CA LEU A 557 -18.16 -8.21 -18.44
C LEU A 557 -18.12 -6.88 -17.68
N ASP A 558 -18.98 -5.95 -18.05
CA ASP A 558 -19.02 -4.62 -17.44
C ASP A 558 -19.68 -4.61 -16.06
N SER A 559 -19.39 -3.56 -15.29
CA SER A 559 -19.93 -3.41 -13.94
C SER A 559 -21.45 -3.16 -13.92
N GLN A 560 -22.05 -2.68 -15.02
CA GLN A 560 -23.49 -2.43 -15.13
C GLN A 560 -24.29 -3.74 -15.16
N SER A 561 -23.65 -4.83 -15.55
CA SER A 561 -24.29 -6.14 -15.70
C SER A 561 -23.76 -7.18 -14.72
N ALA A 562 -22.52 -7.04 -14.25
CA ALA A 562 -21.86 -8.04 -13.41
C ALA A 562 -22.44 -8.15 -11.99
N GLU A 563 -22.35 -9.35 -11.42
CA GLU A 563 -22.46 -9.53 -9.97
C GLU A 563 -21.30 -8.83 -9.25
N TRP A 564 -21.59 -8.16 -8.12
CA TRP A 564 -20.60 -7.39 -7.34
C TRP A 564 -20.14 -8.10 -6.07
N VAL A 565 -20.63 -9.31 -5.85
CA VAL A 565 -20.31 -10.14 -4.68
C VAL A 565 -19.71 -11.44 -5.16
N ARG A 566 -18.62 -11.87 -4.53
CA ARG A 566 -17.92 -13.09 -4.92
C ARG A 566 -18.75 -14.32 -4.55
N TRP A 567 -18.87 -15.25 -5.49
CA TRP A 567 -19.62 -16.48 -5.29
C TRP A 567 -18.95 -17.45 -4.28
N VAL A 568 -19.67 -18.49 -3.87
CA VAL A 568 -19.15 -19.54 -2.97
C VAL A 568 -18.53 -20.67 -3.81
N SER A 569 -17.21 -20.66 -3.97
CA SER A 569 -16.49 -21.56 -4.90
C SER A 569 -16.09 -22.97 -4.37
N TYR A 570 -16.53 -23.41 -3.17
CA TYR A 570 -15.84 -24.52 -2.46
C TYR A 570 -16.70 -25.64 -1.91
N LEU A 571 -17.24 -26.60 -2.69
CA LEU A 571 -17.99 -27.68 -2.00
C LEU A 571 -17.81 -29.10 -2.53
N ARG A 572 -17.00 -29.33 -3.58
CA ARG A 572 -16.67 -30.70 -3.97
C ARG A 572 -15.44 -31.27 -3.23
N TYR A 573 -14.48 -30.41 -2.83
CA TYR A 573 -13.24 -30.81 -2.13
C TYR A 573 -12.74 -29.69 -1.19
N PRO A 574 -13.23 -29.59 0.06
CA PRO A 574 -12.87 -28.50 0.99
C PRO A 574 -11.38 -28.42 1.35
N ASP A 575 -10.62 -29.51 1.17
CA ASP A 575 -9.18 -29.58 1.46
C ASP A 575 -8.29 -29.53 0.22
N ALA A 576 -8.87 -29.43 -0.99
CA ALA A 576 -8.09 -29.33 -2.23
C ALA A 576 -7.72 -27.86 -2.49
N LEU A 577 -6.59 -27.44 -1.93
CA LEU A 577 -5.88 -26.24 -2.38
C LEU A 577 -5.76 -26.31 -3.91
N TRP A 578 -6.35 -25.33 -4.61
CA TRP A 578 -6.33 -25.14 -6.07
C TRP A 578 -7.38 -25.85 -6.94
N ALA A 579 -8.40 -26.51 -6.38
CA ALA A 579 -9.51 -27.07 -7.18
C ALA A 579 -10.69 -26.10 -7.39
N SER A 580 -10.54 -24.83 -7.03
CA SER A 580 -11.59 -23.81 -6.98
C SER A 580 -11.08 -22.49 -7.56
N GLN A 581 -11.98 -21.69 -8.16
CA GLN A 581 -11.65 -20.34 -8.59
C GLN A 581 -11.43 -19.43 -7.35
N GLY A 582 -10.17 -19.14 -7.02
CA GLY A 582 -9.80 -18.24 -5.91
C GLY A 582 -9.67 -18.91 -4.56
N ASP A 583 -9.57 -18.10 -3.52
CA ASP A 583 -9.39 -18.55 -2.13
C ASP A 583 -10.67 -18.43 -1.29
N ASN A 584 -10.84 -19.32 -0.30
CA ASN A 584 -12.12 -19.49 0.39
C ASN A 584 -12.58 -18.31 1.23
N GLN A 585 -11.63 -17.51 1.70
CA GLN A 585 -11.93 -16.26 2.38
C GLN A 585 -12.62 -15.25 1.45
N GLU A 586 -12.36 -15.28 0.14
CA GLU A 586 -12.91 -14.31 -0.81
C GLU A 586 -14.44 -14.47 -1.01
N ALA A 587 -15.03 -15.62 -0.68
CA ALA A 587 -16.46 -15.86 -0.87
C ALA A 587 -17.33 -14.87 -0.08
N ILE A 588 -18.46 -14.44 -0.67
CA ILE A 588 -19.46 -13.54 -0.04
C ILE A 588 -18.96 -12.11 0.21
N HIS A 589 -17.69 -11.79 -0.07
CA HIS A 589 -17.19 -10.42 -0.02
C HIS A 589 -17.55 -9.62 -1.29
N PRO A 590 -17.59 -8.28 -1.20
CA PRO A 590 -17.67 -7.42 -2.38
C PRO A 590 -16.43 -7.66 -3.25
N ASN A 591 -16.66 -7.99 -4.51
CA ASN A 591 -15.59 -8.16 -5.49
C ASN A 591 -15.10 -6.79 -5.99
N ALA A 592 -14.18 -6.72 -6.96
CA ALA A 592 -13.62 -5.45 -7.46
C ALA A 592 -14.69 -4.39 -7.78
N PHE A 593 -15.82 -4.77 -8.38
CA PHE A 593 -16.91 -3.84 -8.67
C PHE A 593 -17.64 -3.40 -7.41
N GLY A 594 -17.92 -4.32 -6.48
CA GLY A 594 -18.48 -3.97 -5.18
C GLY A 594 -17.57 -3.03 -4.38
N GLN A 595 -16.25 -3.25 -4.40
CA GLN A 595 -15.28 -2.39 -3.73
C GLN A 595 -15.21 -0.99 -4.35
N LEU A 596 -15.26 -0.90 -5.69
CA LEU A 596 -15.35 0.37 -6.42
C LEU A 596 -16.65 1.12 -6.12
N ALA A 597 -17.79 0.41 -6.03
CA ALA A 597 -19.07 0.99 -5.65
C ALA A 597 -19.00 1.60 -4.23
N LEU A 598 -18.43 0.89 -3.27
CA LEU A 598 -18.19 1.43 -1.92
C LEU A 598 -17.23 2.63 -1.93
N GLY A 599 -16.19 2.61 -2.78
CA GLY A 599 -15.32 3.78 -3.01
C GLY A 599 -16.06 4.99 -3.59
N GLY A 600 -17.06 4.76 -4.45
CA GLY A 600 -17.98 5.78 -4.94
C GLY A 600 -18.86 6.39 -3.85
N CYS A 601 -19.32 5.59 -2.88
CA CYS A 601 -20.01 6.09 -1.68
C CYS A 601 -19.10 7.00 -0.85
N LEU A 602 -17.87 6.56 -0.58
CA LEU A 602 -16.89 7.34 0.20
C LEU A 602 -16.48 8.64 -0.50
N THR A 603 -16.35 8.61 -1.83
CA THR A 603 -16.09 9.80 -2.64
C THR A 603 -17.14 10.88 -2.39
N GLN A 604 -18.42 10.52 -2.51
CA GLN A 604 -19.50 11.48 -2.26
C GLN A 604 -19.58 11.92 -0.80
N LEU A 605 -19.27 11.04 0.15
CA LEU A 605 -19.23 11.42 1.55
C LEU A 605 -18.14 12.46 1.79
N GLY A 606 -16.97 12.28 1.16
CA GLY A 606 -15.86 13.25 1.09
C GLY A 606 -16.30 14.68 0.76
N ASP A 607 -17.23 14.82 -0.18
CA ASP A 607 -17.69 16.11 -0.69
C ASP A 607 -18.78 16.78 0.17
N GLN A 608 -19.54 16.01 0.95
CA GLN A 608 -20.80 16.49 1.54
C GLN A 608 -20.75 16.83 3.05
N ALA A 609 -19.81 16.27 3.83
CA ALA A 609 -19.88 16.38 5.29
C ALA A 609 -18.62 16.98 5.94
N PRO A 610 -18.68 18.17 6.57
CA PRO A 610 -17.58 18.68 7.36
C PRO A 610 -17.38 17.81 8.63
N PRO A 611 -16.16 17.79 9.21
CA PRO A 611 -15.91 17.12 10.48
C PRO A 611 -16.77 17.69 11.62
N GLY A 612 -17.27 16.81 12.50
CA GLY A 612 -17.89 17.18 13.77
C GLY A 612 -19.42 17.01 13.80
N SER A 613 -19.89 16.29 14.83
CA SER A 613 -21.26 15.80 15.09
C SER A 613 -21.66 14.53 14.35
N TYR A 614 -22.49 13.70 15.01
CA TYR A 614 -23.08 12.50 14.42
C TYR A 614 -23.89 12.89 13.18
N SER A 615 -23.77 12.09 12.13
CA SER A 615 -24.59 12.19 10.94
C SER A 615 -24.82 10.80 10.35
N TYR A 616 -25.95 10.62 9.69
CA TYR A 616 -26.34 9.36 9.10
C TYR A 616 -26.52 9.55 7.59
N PHE A 617 -25.82 8.72 6.80
CA PHE A 617 -25.95 8.67 5.36
C PHE A 617 -26.30 7.26 4.90
N LEU A 618 -27.21 7.15 3.94
CA LEU A 618 -27.46 5.95 3.15
C LEU A 618 -26.64 6.03 1.86
N CYS A 619 -26.04 4.93 1.43
CA CYS A 619 -25.50 4.78 0.09
C CYS A 619 -26.30 3.74 -0.70
N VAL A 620 -26.71 4.12 -1.90
CA VAL A 620 -27.45 3.27 -2.84
C VAL A 620 -26.82 3.39 -4.23
N ASN A 621 -27.04 2.38 -5.08
CA ASN A 621 -26.76 2.49 -6.50
C ASN A 621 -28.03 2.88 -7.28
N ASP A 622 -27.87 3.51 -8.43
CA ASP A 622 -28.97 3.92 -9.31
C ASP A 622 -29.51 2.80 -10.23
N GLY A 623 -28.90 1.62 -10.18
CA GLY A 623 -29.22 0.44 -11.00
C GLY A 623 -28.97 0.61 -12.50
N ARG A 624 -28.25 1.65 -12.93
CA ARG A 624 -28.07 1.97 -14.37
C ARG A 624 -26.62 2.20 -14.75
N ASN A 625 -25.87 2.94 -13.94
CA ASN A 625 -24.53 3.43 -14.31
C ASN A 625 -23.40 2.58 -13.72
N GLY A 626 -23.72 1.37 -13.23
CA GLY A 626 -22.76 0.47 -12.61
C GLY A 626 -22.10 1.12 -11.40
N VAL A 627 -20.79 0.94 -11.23
CA VAL A 627 -20.04 1.53 -10.11
C VAL A 627 -20.00 3.07 -10.12
N ASN A 628 -20.32 3.72 -11.24
CA ASN A 628 -20.41 5.17 -11.34
C ASN A 628 -21.79 5.70 -10.92
N GLY A 629 -22.77 4.82 -10.69
CA GLY A 629 -24.15 5.15 -10.33
C GLY A 629 -24.41 5.26 -8.84
N MET A 630 -23.36 5.27 -8.02
CA MET A 630 -23.49 5.36 -6.57
C MET A 630 -24.02 6.73 -6.17
N GLN A 631 -24.83 6.79 -5.11
CA GLN A 631 -25.41 8.02 -4.57
C GLN A 631 -25.49 7.91 -3.05
N ILE A 632 -25.21 9.02 -2.35
CA ILE A 632 -25.46 9.10 -0.91
C ILE A 632 -26.58 10.07 -0.58
N TYR A 633 -27.36 9.72 0.44
CA TYR A 633 -28.48 10.50 0.95
C TYR A 633 -28.29 10.72 2.45
N ARG A 634 -28.42 11.96 2.89
CA ARG A 634 -28.40 12.26 4.33
C ARG A 634 -29.76 11.94 4.93
N GLU A 635 -29.75 11.10 5.96
CA GLU A 635 -30.92 10.80 6.77
C GLU A 635 -31.03 11.80 7.92
N HIS A 636 -32.26 12.18 8.25
CA HIS A 636 -32.58 13.21 9.24
C HIS A 636 -32.92 12.64 10.62
#